data_AF-A0A7J7JKL5-F1
#
_entry.id   AF-A0A7J7JKL5-F1
#
_cell.length_a   1.000
_cell.length_b   1.000
_cell.length_c   1.000
_cell.angle_alpha   90.00
_cell.angle_beta   90.00
_cell.angle_gamma   90.00
#
_symmetry.space_group_name_H-M   'P 1'
#
loop_
_entity.id
_entity.type
_entity.pdbx_description
1 polymer ?
#
loop_
_entity_poly.entity_id
_entity_poly.type
_entity_poly.pdbx_seq_one_letter_code
_entity_poly.pdbx_strand_id
1 'polypeptide(L)'
;MENIIDIREYDVPYHCRVSIDLKFNVGKWYAVRGRTTNQVPSITRRDDLLERPDAIVMAFDIETTKLPLKFPDASSDQIMMISYMIDGQGFLITNREIVSEDIEDFEYTPKPEYEGPFIVFNEPDEPSLIRKFIDHILEVKPHVISTYNGDSFDWPFVEARAGFHGIDLYRETGFKKDSMGEYKSRPIAHLDCFKWVKRDSYLPVGSQNLKAVAKAKLRYDPVELDPEEMCRMANEQPQVLATYSVSDSVATYYLYMKYVDPFIFALCTIIPLEPDEVLRKGSGTLCEALLMVQAYHANIIYPNKHDTVLNKLSEDGHVMDSETYVGGHVEAIESGVFRSDIPMKFRLQKRGIQELLDNAERTLKFSVETEEGIPLDQVENFDEVLSDIKEKLTDLRDNLLREENPILYHLDPPALVDEATCAACDFNKPRNRCQRKMPWMWRGELMSANRPEFVRIQQQLEGEMFPPDKFNPNGPPRAFYQLTRDEKAAAEKKRLTEYCRKSYKKVHFTRLEKRVSTVCQRENSFYVDTVRAFRDRRYEFKGLTKVWNKKLAEAKTSGDAGEIKKAGNMAVLYDSLQLAHKCILNSFYGYVMRKGARWYSMEMAGIVCHTGANIIKRAREITECIGRPLELDTDGIWAALPSSFPENYTIKSTHPKKPKVTISYPGAMLNIMVKDLFTNDQYNDLADANQHKYSIRSENSIFFEVDGPYLAMILPASKEEGKKLKKRYAVFNPDGSLAELKGFEIKRRGELQLVKKFQSSVFQAFLKGGTIQEVYASAATVADYWIDVLYSKAANMPEAELFELISENRSMSRKLDDYGSQKSTSISTAKRLAEFLGDQMVKDAGLSCRFIISKKPEGAPVTERAIPLAIFQCEVSLRKHYLRKWLKAPGLQDFDIRNILDWEYYLERLGGCIQKIITIPAALQGVSNPVPRIAHPDWLHKKMLEKNDVYKQRKITDIFSFKPKSAPMEENEENAFPDNELKNAADVTDIEDINSRKLANPSTSSVTVTKKRPREENSSHGENASWREQLGPVPSMEDVKAWVAYQKKKWAIQLEARRQLRKRRKLEESGGGDSLTTFTKPSLSSRSLTGFMQHTAHSILNTPWQILQVRTTRYESAFVMTKFVWFI
;
A
#
# COMPACT_ATOMS: atom_id res chain seq x y z
N MET A 1 -0.34 -48.07 12.52
CA MET A 1 -0.46 -46.60 12.59
C MET A 1 -1.86 -46.14 13.01
N GLU A 2 -2.89 -46.99 12.96
CA GLU A 2 -4.31 -46.61 13.13
C GLU A 2 -4.67 -45.95 14.49
N ASN A 3 -3.85 -46.14 15.54
CA ASN A 3 -4.01 -45.46 16.84
C ASN A 3 -3.41 -44.04 16.89
N ILE A 4 -2.71 -43.59 15.84
CA ILE A 4 -2.14 -42.23 15.77
C ILE A 4 -3.16 -41.35 15.05
N ILE A 5 -3.87 -40.52 15.82
CA ILE A 5 -4.89 -39.60 15.29
C ILE A 5 -4.23 -38.43 14.55
N ASP A 6 -3.23 -37.79 15.17
CA ASP A 6 -2.46 -36.67 14.62
C ASP A 6 -1.15 -36.48 15.41
N ILE A 7 -0.22 -35.68 14.88
CA ILE A 7 0.96 -35.17 15.59
C ILE A 7 0.76 -33.70 15.96
N ARG A 8 1.32 -33.23 17.08
CA ARG A 8 1.07 -31.87 17.60
C ARG A 8 2.35 -31.09 17.82
N GLU A 9 2.29 -29.78 17.63
CA GLU A 9 3.37 -28.80 17.89
C GLU A 9 4.67 -29.06 17.09
N TYR A 10 4.63 -29.92 16.07
CA TYR A 10 5.77 -30.39 15.28
C TYR A 10 6.40 -29.30 14.39
N ASP A 11 5.68 -28.21 14.15
CA ASP A 11 6.05 -27.10 13.27
C ASP A 11 6.41 -25.81 14.03
N VAL A 12 6.67 -25.92 15.34
CA VAL A 12 7.18 -24.83 16.19
C VAL A 12 8.69 -24.66 15.94
N PRO A 13 9.18 -23.46 15.55
CA PRO A 13 10.60 -23.21 15.38
C PRO A 13 11.38 -23.44 16.68
N TYR A 14 12.53 -24.12 16.60
CA TYR A 14 13.28 -24.55 17.78
C TYR A 14 13.72 -23.39 18.69
N HIS A 15 14.18 -22.26 18.13
CA HIS A 15 14.56 -21.08 18.91
C HIS A 15 13.35 -20.45 19.62
N CYS A 16 12.18 -20.42 18.96
CA CYS A 16 10.92 -19.98 19.54
C CYS A 16 10.48 -20.89 20.68
N ARG A 17 10.59 -22.22 20.53
CA ARG A 17 10.35 -23.20 21.61
C ARG A 17 11.23 -22.92 22.83
N VAL A 18 12.54 -22.77 22.65
CA VAL A 18 13.49 -22.49 23.75
C VAL A 18 13.16 -21.15 24.42
N SER A 19 12.82 -20.12 23.65
CA SER A 19 12.44 -18.79 24.14
C SER A 19 11.14 -18.82 24.98
N ILE A 20 10.11 -19.55 24.52
CA ILE A 20 8.84 -19.74 25.23
C ILE A 20 9.06 -20.51 26.54
N ASP A 21 9.66 -21.69 26.45
CA ASP A 21 9.75 -22.64 27.56
C ASP A 21 10.64 -22.12 28.70
N LEU A 22 11.75 -21.46 28.36
CA LEU A 22 12.70 -20.88 29.32
C LEU A 22 12.41 -19.41 29.67
N LYS A 23 11.38 -18.79 29.06
CA LYS A 23 10.98 -17.39 29.27
C LYS A 23 12.10 -16.37 28.97
N PHE A 24 12.84 -16.61 27.89
CA PHE A 24 13.90 -15.72 27.41
C PHE A 24 13.39 -14.83 26.27
N ASN A 25 13.63 -13.52 26.35
CA ASN A 25 13.27 -12.53 25.33
C ASN A 25 14.47 -11.64 25.03
N VAL A 26 14.68 -11.27 23.77
CA VAL A 26 15.70 -10.27 23.40
C VAL A 26 15.28 -8.89 23.91
N GLY A 27 16.24 -8.05 24.29
CA GLY A 27 15.98 -6.72 24.85
C GLY A 27 15.69 -6.69 26.37
N LYS A 28 15.89 -7.81 27.08
CA LYS A 28 15.86 -7.87 28.56
C LYS A 28 17.24 -8.18 29.11
N TRP A 29 17.49 -7.75 30.35
CA TRP A 29 18.72 -8.04 31.08
C TRP A 29 18.68 -9.42 31.74
N TYR A 30 19.78 -10.17 31.63
CA TYR A 30 19.97 -11.48 32.23
C TYR A 30 21.36 -11.61 32.85
N ALA A 31 21.42 -12.10 34.08
CA ALA A 31 22.66 -12.59 34.70
C ALA A 31 22.90 -14.03 34.23
N VAL A 32 23.96 -14.22 33.43
CA VAL A 32 24.38 -15.54 32.93
C VAL A 32 25.56 -16.05 33.74
N ARG A 33 25.42 -17.22 34.37
CA ARG A 33 26.53 -17.95 34.99
C ARG A 33 26.77 -19.23 34.20
N GLY A 34 27.85 -19.23 33.41
CA GLY A 34 28.37 -20.43 32.79
C GLY A 34 28.73 -21.46 33.87
N ARG A 35 28.25 -22.69 33.69
CA ARG A 35 28.73 -23.85 34.45
C ARG A 35 29.67 -24.65 33.54
N THR A 36 30.31 -25.69 34.06
CA THR A 36 31.22 -26.55 33.28
C THR A 36 30.54 -27.11 32.03
N THR A 37 31.32 -27.50 31.02
CA THR A 37 30.88 -27.87 29.65
C THR A 37 29.70 -28.85 29.54
N ASN A 38 29.40 -29.62 30.59
CA ASN A 38 28.29 -30.59 30.62
C ASN A 38 27.07 -30.12 31.43
N GLN A 39 26.99 -28.85 31.84
CA GLN A 39 25.87 -28.29 32.60
C GLN A 39 25.22 -27.10 31.88
N VAL A 40 23.89 -27.04 31.91
CA VAL A 40 23.10 -25.92 31.38
C VAL A 40 23.50 -24.63 32.12
N PRO A 41 23.77 -23.51 31.43
CA PRO A 41 24.11 -22.25 32.06
C PRO A 41 22.94 -21.74 32.91
N SER A 42 23.25 -21.18 34.08
CA SER A 42 22.24 -20.58 34.96
C SER A 42 21.96 -19.16 34.47
N ILE A 43 20.77 -18.94 33.92
CA ILE A 43 20.33 -17.64 33.38
C ILE A 43 19.20 -17.10 34.25
N THR A 44 19.37 -15.90 34.81
CA THR A 44 18.39 -15.29 35.71
C THR A 44 18.07 -13.86 35.25
N ARG A 45 16.79 -13.53 35.09
CA ARG A 45 16.34 -12.20 34.64
C ARG A 45 16.67 -11.12 35.68
N ARG A 46 17.01 -9.92 35.20
CA ARG A 46 17.32 -8.72 36.01
C ARG A 46 16.27 -7.64 35.73
N ASP A 47 15.22 -7.62 36.53
CA ASP A 47 14.10 -6.67 36.40
C ASP A 47 14.38 -5.28 37.02
N ASP A 48 15.50 -5.15 37.72
CA ASP A 48 16.03 -3.90 38.25
C ASP A 48 16.67 -2.99 37.17
N LEU A 49 16.96 -3.55 35.99
CA LEU A 49 17.53 -2.81 34.85
C LEU A 49 16.47 -2.65 33.75
N LEU A 50 15.96 -1.42 33.60
CA LEU A 50 14.94 -1.06 32.61
C LEU A 50 15.51 -0.33 31.38
N GLU A 51 16.64 0.37 31.54
CA GLU A 51 17.31 1.06 30.45
C GLU A 51 17.96 0.04 29.49
N ARG A 52 18.00 0.37 28.20
CA ARG A 52 18.55 -0.51 27.17
C ARG A 52 20.08 -0.33 27.11
N PRO A 53 20.86 -1.38 26.81
CA PRO A 53 22.28 -1.23 26.58
C PRO A 53 22.52 -0.37 25.33
N ASP A 54 23.57 0.45 25.37
CA ASP A 54 24.07 1.13 24.17
C ASP A 54 24.72 0.09 23.25
N ALA A 55 24.00 -0.25 22.17
CA ALA A 55 24.49 -1.15 21.14
C ALA A 55 25.19 -0.33 20.06
N ILE A 56 26.39 -0.78 19.64
CA ILE A 56 27.06 -0.23 18.46
C ILE A 56 26.19 -0.51 17.23
N VAL A 57 25.71 0.55 16.59
CA VAL A 57 24.82 0.54 15.43
C VAL A 57 25.55 1.13 14.24
N MET A 58 25.67 0.33 13.18
CA MET A 58 26.13 0.77 11.88
C MET A 58 24.93 0.88 10.92
N ALA A 59 24.84 1.93 10.13
CA ALA A 59 23.85 2.04 9.06
C ALA A 59 24.55 2.43 7.76
N PHE A 60 24.34 1.70 6.67
CA PHE A 60 25.02 1.94 5.38
C PHE A 60 24.07 2.00 4.18
N ASP A 61 24.56 2.64 3.12
CA ASP A 61 23.95 2.80 1.81
C ASP A 61 25.06 2.74 0.73
N ILE A 62 24.73 2.39 -0.52
CA ILE A 62 25.73 2.25 -1.61
C ILE A 62 25.32 2.99 -2.88
N GLU A 63 26.30 3.61 -3.53
CA GLU A 63 26.14 4.19 -4.87
C GLU A 63 26.87 3.36 -5.91
N THR A 64 26.19 3.03 -7.00
CA THR A 64 26.68 2.12 -8.06
C THR A 64 26.65 2.79 -9.42
N THR A 65 27.55 2.40 -10.32
CA THR A 65 27.39 2.76 -11.74
C THR A 65 26.10 2.16 -12.29
N LYS A 66 25.59 2.77 -13.35
CA LYS A 66 24.50 2.21 -14.13
C LYS A 66 24.60 2.61 -15.59
N LEU A 67 24.13 1.73 -16.46
CA LEU A 67 23.87 2.11 -17.85
C LEU A 67 22.69 3.12 -17.92
N PRO A 68 22.72 4.08 -18.86
CA PRO A 68 21.63 5.04 -19.04
C PRO A 68 20.28 4.36 -19.25
N LEU A 69 19.26 4.85 -18.56
CA LEU A 69 17.86 4.37 -18.59
C LEU A 69 17.68 2.92 -18.12
N LYS A 70 18.70 2.31 -17.51
CA LYS A 70 18.68 0.95 -16.93
C LYS A 70 18.87 0.99 -15.41
N PHE A 71 18.48 -0.11 -14.76
CA PHE A 71 18.89 -0.43 -13.40
C PHE A 71 20.35 -0.88 -13.38
N PRO A 72 21.09 -0.71 -12.26
CA PRO A 72 22.42 -1.29 -12.06
C PRO A 72 22.40 -2.82 -12.22
N ASP A 73 23.40 -3.38 -12.88
CA ASP A 73 23.61 -4.82 -13.03
C ASP A 73 24.98 -5.20 -12.45
N ALA A 74 25.01 -5.84 -11.29
CA ALA A 74 26.25 -6.15 -10.56
C ALA A 74 27.25 -7.03 -11.34
N SER A 75 26.83 -7.64 -12.46
CA SER A 75 27.74 -8.37 -13.36
C SER A 75 28.60 -7.45 -14.26
N SER A 76 28.18 -6.20 -14.48
CA SER A 76 28.87 -5.23 -15.33
C SER A 76 29.16 -3.88 -14.67
N ASP A 77 28.28 -3.44 -13.76
CA ASP A 77 28.41 -2.21 -13.01
C ASP A 77 29.28 -2.40 -11.75
N GLN A 78 29.84 -1.30 -11.25
CA GLN A 78 30.74 -1.26 -10.08
C GLN A 78 30.16 -0.40 -8.95
N ILE A 79 30.65 -0.59 -7.72
CA ILE A 79 30.41 0.32 -6.60
C ILE A 79 31.30 1.56 -6.75
N MET A 80 30.67 2.74 -6.66
CA MET A 80 31.32 4.05 -6.71
C MET A 80 31.60 4.59 -5.31
N MET A 81 30.64 4.43 -4.39
CA MET A 81 30.74 4.91 -3.00
C MET A 81 30.01 3.96 -2.05
N ILE A 82 30.48 3.87 -0.81
CA ILE A 82 29.74 3.29 0.32
C ILE A 82 29.74 4.33 1.44
N SER A 83 28.56 4.86 1.78
CA SER A 83 28.36 5.78 2.89
C SER A 83 27.80 5.02 4.09
N TYR A 84 28.28 5.34 5.29
CA TYR A 84 27.77 4.72 6.51
C TYR A 84 27.96 5.59 7.74
N MET A 85 27.11 5.38 8.74
CA MET A 85 27.27 5.98 10.07
C MET A 85 27.45 4.89 11.11
N ILE A 86 28.27 5.17 12.13
CA ILE A 86 28.51 4.33 13.30
C ILE A 86 28.35 5.22 14.54
N ASP A 87 27.32 4.95 15.36
CA ASP A 87 27.02 5.65 16.62
C ASP A 87 26.98 7.20 16.54
N GLY A 88 26.76 7.77 15.36
CA GLY A 88 26.70 9.21 15.08
C GLY A 88 27.89 9.77 14.30
N GLN A 89 29.01 9.04 14.20
CA GLN A 89 30.11 9.38 13.30
C GLN A 89 29.84 8.85 11.90
N GLY A 90 29.90 9.72 10.89
CA GLY A 90 29.80 9.35 9.48
C GLY A 90 31.14 8.94 8.88
N PHE A 91 31.08 8.05 7.89
CA PHE A 91 32.18 7.60 7.07
C PHE A 91 31.74 7.45 5.61
N LEU A 92 32.65 7.71 4.68
CA LEU A 92 32.42 7.54 3.25
C LEU A 92 33.65 6.84 2.65
N ILE A 93 33.46 5.75 1.91
CA ILE A 93 34.53 5.13 1.11
C ILE A 93 34.22 5.41 -0.37
N THR A 94 35.20 5.92 -1.13
CA THR A 94 35.06 6.24 -2.56
C THR A 94 35.96 5.36 -3.42
N ASN A 95 35.51 5.03 -4.64
CA ASN A 95 36.30 4.29 -5.64
C ASN A 95 36.89 5.27 -6.67
N ARG A 96 38.21 5.47 -6.60
CA ARG A 96 38.94 6.43 -7.44
C ARG A 96 39.14 5.96 -8.90
N GLU A 97 38.70 4.76 -9.29
CA GLU A 97 38.58 4.38 -10.72
C GLU A 97 37.41 5.11 -11.42
N ILE A 98 36.43 5.62 -10.66
CA ILE A 98 35.16 6.16 -11.20
C ILE A 98 34.92 7.60 -10.74
N VAL A 99 35.12 7.85 -9.45
CA VAL A 99 35.14 9.20 -8.89
C VAL A 99 36.35 9.92 -9.46
N SER A 100 36.24 11.19 -9.90
CA SER A 100 37.33 11.91 -10.57
C SER A 100 38.34 12.57 -9.62
N GLU A 101 37.88 13.21 -8.54
CA GLU A 101 38.71 13.88 -7.53
C GLU A 101 38.68 13.19 -6.15
N ASP A 102 39.67 13.46 -5.31
CA ASP A 102 39.69 13.01 -3.92
C ASP A 102 38.68 13.84 -3.15
N ILE A 103 37.79 13.19 -2.40
CA ILE A 103 36.77 13.86 -1.59
C ILE A 103 37.34 14.17 -0.20
N GLU A 104 37.26 15.42 0.24
CA GLU A 104 37.72 15.88 1.56
C GLU A 104 36.68 15.58 2.65
N ASP A 105 37.12 15.49 3.92
CA ASP A 105 36.25 15.37 5.09
C ASP A 105 35.27 16.55 5.17
N PHE A 106 33.99 16.27 5.40
CA PHE A 106 32.93 17.28 5.39
C PHE A 106 31.78 16.95 6.35
N GLU A 107 30.88 17.90 6.56
CA GLU A 107 29.73 17.74 7.45
C GLU A 107 28.40 17.83 6.67
N TYR A 108 27.50 16.88 6.89
CA TYR A 108 26.11 16.91 6.43
C TYR A 108 25.16 16.82 7.64
N THR A 109 24.84 17.98 8.21
CA THR A 109 23.95 18.13 9.37
C THR A 109 22.62 18.79 8.93
N PRO A 110 21.61 18.03 8.47
CA PRO A 110 20.35 18.59 7.98
C PRO A 110 19.49 19.25 9.08
N LYS A 111 19.76 18.94 10.36
CA LYS A 111 19.25 19.63 11.55
C LYS A 111 20.24 19.48 12.70
N PRO A 112 20.21 20.37 13.72
CA PRO A 112 20.99 20.20 14.95
C PRO A 112 20.69 18.90 15.74
N GLU A 113 19.58 18.21 15.47
CA GLU A 113 19.28 16.89 16.06
C GLU A 113 19.85 15.70 15.26
N TYR A 114 20.47 15.97 14.10
CA TYR A 114 20.92 15.03 13.09
C TYR A 114 22.33 15.41 12.64
N GLU A 115 23.28 15.39 13.57
CA GLU A 115 24.69 15.66 13.29
C GLU A 115 25.27 14.59 12.35
N GLY A 116 26.08 15.01 11.38
CA GLY A 116 26.68 14.10 10.42
C GLY A 116 28.07 14.56 9.97
N PRO A 117 29.09 14.52 10.85
CA PRO A 117 30.48 14.66 10.43
C PRO A 117 30.90 13.42 9.65
N PHE A 118 31.55 13.56 8.49
CA PHE A 118 32.01 12.44 7.65
C PHE A 118 33.53 12.43 7.49
N ILE A 119 34.14 11.30 7.82
CA ILE A 119 35.54 10.98 7.51
C ILE A 119 35.59 10.17 6.20
N VAL A 120 36.45 10.57 5.28
CA VAL A 120 36.45 10.05 3.90
C VAL A 120 37.69 9.19 3.62
N PHE A 121 37.46 7.99 3.10
CA PHE A 121 38.48 7.05 2.65
C PHE A 121 38.46 6.99 1.12
N ASN A 122 39.42 7.66 0.48
CA ASN A 122 39.60 7.65 -0.97
C ASN A 122 40.42 6.42 -1.40
N GLU A 123 39.74 5.33 -1.75
CA GLU A 123 40.37 4.04 -2.07
C GLU A 123 40.68 3.92 -3.58
N PRO A 124 41.83 3.34 -3.97
CA PRO A 124 42.32 3.41 -5.35
C PRO A 124 41.48 2.61 -6.36
N ASP A 125 40.78 1.57 -5.91
CA ASP A 125 39.98 0.66 -6.75
C ASP A 125 38.82 0.01 -5.98
N GLU A 126 37.86 -0.58 -6.71
CA GLU A 126 36.69 -1.28 -6.13
C GLU A 126 37.07 -2.42 -5.14
N PRO A 127 38.09 -3.27 -5.40
CA PRO A 127 38.57 -4.24 -4.41
C PRO A 127 39.02 -3.62 -3.09
N SER A 128 39.73 -2.49 -3.14
CA SER A 128 40.24 -1.79 -1.95
C SER A 128 39.08 -1.15 -1.17
N LEU A 129 38.12 -0.54 -1.87
CA LEU A 129 36.87 -0.06 -1.27
C LEU A 129 36.11 -1.17 -0.52
N ILE A 130 35.95 -2.36 -1.13
CA ILE A 130 35.23 -3.48 -0.51
C ILE A 130 36.00 -4.01 0.70
N ARG A 131 37.33 -4.11 0.63
CA ARG A 131 38.15 -4.52 1.78
C ARG A 131 38.07 -3.51 2.92
N LYS A 132 38.22 -2.21 2.64
CA LYS A 132 38.15 -1.15 3.66
C LYS A 132 36.81 -1.18 4.42
N PHE A 133 35.71 -1.46 3.72
CA PHE A 133 34.39 -1.64 4.33
C PHE A 133 34.34 -2.88 5.26
N ILE A 134 34.83 -4.03 4.80
CA ILE A 134 34.89 -5.27 5.58
C ILE A 134 35.80 -5.12 6.80
N ASP A 135 37.00 -4.55 6.63
CA ASP A 135 37.99 -4.33 7.68
C ASP A 135 37.41 -3.45 8.80
N HIS A 136 36.68 -2.39 8.44
CA HIS A 136 36.06 -1.49 9.43
C HIS A 136 34.89 -2.16 10.18
N ILE A 137 34.10 -3.03 9.52
CA ILE A 137 33.10 -3.88 10.20
C ILE A 137 33.78 -4.81 11.22
N LEU A 138 34.94 -5.39 10.86
CA LEU A 138 35.69 -6.31 11.73
C LEU A 138 36.41 -5.61 12.89
N GLU A 139 36.82 -4.36 12.70
CA GLU A 139 37.38 -3.49 13.73
C GLU A 139 36.31 -3.09 14.76
N VAL A 140 35.21 -2.50 14.30
CA VAL A 140 34.14 -1.93 15.13
C VAL A 140 33.23 -2.99 15.75
N LYS A 141 33.00 -4.11 15.06
CA LYS A 141 32.13 -5.22 15.50
C LYS A 141 30.72 -4.74 15.88
N PRO A 142 29.98 -4.11 14.94
CA PRO A 142 28.66 -3.59 15.21
C PRO A 142 27.70 -4.70 15.63
N HIS A 143 26.78 -4.41 16.55
CA HIS A 143 25.77 -5.37 17.02
C HIS A 143 24.57 -5.40 16.08
N VAL A 144 24.31 -4.25 15.42
CA VAL A 144 23.28 -4.07 14.41
C VAL A 144 23.90 -3.44 13.18
N ILE A 145 23.56 -3.97 12.00
CA ILE A 145 23.70 -3.26 10.74
C ILE A 145 22.29 -2.92 10.21
N SER A 146 22.06 -1.65 9.89
CA SER A 146 20.83 -1.13 9.30
C SER A 146 21.04 -0.71 7.86
N THR A 147 20.00 -0.85 7.03
CA THR A 147 19.99 -0.44 5.61
C THR A 147 18.60 0.10 5.25
N TYR A 148 18.43 0.68 4.06
CA TYR A 148 17.12 0.94 3.49
C TYR A 148 16.93 0.15 2.20
N ASN A 149 16.15 -0.95 2.23
CA ASN A 149 15.97 -1.90 1.14
C ASN A 149 17.20 -2.80 0.84
N GLY A 150 18.16 -2.88 1.76
CA GLY A 150 19.42 -3.61 1.58
C GLY A 150 19.30 -5.12 1.36
N ASP A 151 18.21 -5.75 1.80
CA ASP A 151 17.93 -7.16 1.45
C ASP A 151 17.74 -7.37 -0.07
N SER A 152 17.31 -6.32 -0.80
CA SER A 152 16.90 -6.41 -2.22
C SER A 152 17.84 -5.71 -3.20
N PHE A 153 18.76 -4.85 -2.74
CA PHE A 153 19.71 -4.13 -3.59
C PHE A 153 21.14 -4.20 -3.04
N ASP A 154 21.38 -3.55 -1.90
CA ASP A 154 22.72 -3.24 -1.37
C ASP A 154 23.55 -4.49 -1.09
N TRP A 155 23.08 -5.39 -0.22
CA TRP A 155 23.78 -6.62 0.08
C TRP A 155 23.93 -7.56 -1.12
N PRO A 156 22.91 -7.80 -1.98
CA PRO A 156 23.09 -8.49 -3.26
C PRO A 156 24.18 -7.91 -4.15
N PHE A 157 24.31 -6.59 -4.20
CA PHE A 157 25.31 -5.94 -5.03
C PHE A 157 26.71 -6.13 -4.42
N VAL A 158 26.88 -5.84 -3.11
CA VAL A 158 28.15 -6.05 -2.39
C VAL A 158 28.62 -7.50 -2.45
N GLU A 159 27.74 -8.49 -2.23
CA GLU A 159 28.08 -9.92 -2.35
C GLU A 159 28.57 -10.28 -3.77
N ALA A 160 27.87 -9.80 -4.81
CA ALA A 160 28.23 -10.08 -6.19
C ALA A 160 29.54 -9.42 -6.62
N ARG A 161 29.80 -8.17 -6.20
CA ARG A 161 31.06 -7.45 -6.50
C ARG A 161 32.23 -8.01 -5.71
N ALA A 162 32.05 -8.36 -4.43
CA ALA A 162 33.03 -9.08 -3.63
C ALA A 162 33.41 -10.40 -4.28
N GLY A 163 32.42 -11.22 -4.68
CA GLY A 163 32.63 -12.49 -5.37
C GLY A 163 33.33 -12.35 -6.73
N PHE A 164 33.05 -11.29 -7.49
CA PHE A 164 33.76 -10.98 -8.74
C PHE A 164 35.26 -10.75 -8.52
N HIS A 165 35.63 -10.13 -7.40
CA HIS A 165 37.03 -9.89 -6.99
C HIS A 165 37.64 -11.02 -6.14
N GLY A 166 36.94 -12.15 -5.97
CA GLY A 166 37.41 -13.30 -5.21
C GLY A 166 37.36 -13.14 -3.69
N ILE A 167 36.57 -12.20 -3.17
CA ILE A 167 36.33 -11.97 -1.75
C ILE A 167 35.05 -12.72 -1.35
N ASP A 168 35.14 -13.60 -0.35
CA ASP A 168 33.99 -14.35 0.19
C ASP A 168 33.38 -13.57 1.37
N LEU A 169 32.32 -12.80 1.09
CA LEU A 169 31.65 -11.96 2.08
C LEU A 169 31.16 -12.75 3.31
N TYR A 170 30.73 -14.01 3.14
CA TYR A 170 30.29 -14.86 4.24
C TYR A 170 31.45 -15.30 5.14
N ARG A 171 32.59 -15.63 4.53
CA ARG A 171 33.79 -16.00 5.28
C ARG A 171 34.34 -14.83 6.10
N GLU A 172 34.35 -13.62 5.54
CA GLU A 172 34.88 -12.45 6.23
C GLU A 172 33.90 -11.91 7.30
N THR A 173 32.64 -11.66 6.93
CA THR A 173 31.69 -10.93 7.80
C THR A 173 30.65 -11.81 8.50
N GLY A 174 30.48 -13.06 8.06
CA GLY A 174 29.42 -13.96 8.53
C GLY A 174 28.03 -13.67 7.94
N PHE A 175 27.89 -12.67 7.05
CA PHE A 175 26.64 -12.40 6.33
C PHE A 175 26.42 -13.38 5.17
N LYS A 176 25.20 -13.89 5.04
CA LYS A 176 24.78 -14.66 3.87
C LYS A 176 23.32 -14.47 3.54
N LYS A 177 22.98 -14.75 2.29
CA LYS A 177 21.60 -14.84 1.82
C LYS A 177 20.91 -16.11 2.34
N ASP A 178 19.66 -15.96 2.81
CA ASP A 178 18.82 -17.08 3.23
C ASP A 178 17.89 -17.61 2.11
N SER A 179 17.06 -18.60 2.43
CA SER A 179 16.11 -19.21 1.48
C SER A 179 14.97 -18.28 1.02
N MET A 180 14.71 -17.18 1.74
CA MET A 180 13.78 -16.13 1.33
C MET A 180 14.45 -15.01 0.53
N GLY A 181 15.78 -15.07 0.38
CA GLY A 181 16.58 -14.09 -0.32
C GLY A 181 17.01 -12.90 0.54
N GLU A 182 16.90 -13.01 1.86
CA GLU A 182 17.22 -11.95 2.83
C GLU A 182 18.64 -12.15 3.39
N TYR A 183 19.35 -11.07 3.70
CA TYR A 183 20.71 -11.14 4.22
C TYR A 183 20.71 -11.14 5.74
N LYS A 184 21.33 -12.16 6.32
CA LYS A 184 21.39 -12.38 7.77
C LYS A 184 22.78 -12.84 8.17
N SER A 185 23.19 -12.47 9.38
CA SER A 185 24.40 -12.99 10.02
C SER A 185 24.03 -13.63 11.37
N ARG A 186 24.99 -14.33 11.99
CA ARG A 186 24.81 -14.87 13.35
C ARG A 186 25.18 -13.88 14.47
N PRO A 187 26.28 -13.11 14.39
CA PRO A 187 26.65 -12.18 15.47
C PRO A 187 26.02 -10.78 15.34
N ILE A 188 25.57 -10.39 14.15
CA ILE A 188 25.10 -9.02 13.83
C ILE A 188 23.66 -9.09 13.30
N ALA A 189 22.72 -8.39 13.94
CA ALA A 189 21.35 -8.29 13.48
C ALA A 189 21.25 -7.36 12.25
N HIS A 190 20.50 -7.73 11.22
CA HIS A 190 20.35 -6.92 10.01
C HIS A 190 18.95 -6.28 9.95
N LEU A 191 18.85 -5.01 10.32
CA LEU A 191 17.57 -4.33 10.45
C LEU A 191 17.27 -3.39 9.26
N ASP A 192 16.83 -3.98 8.14
CA ASP A 192 16.35 -3.24 6.95
C ASP A 192 15.12 -2.38 7.28
N CYS A 193 15.33 -1.07 7.40
CA CYS A 193 14.32 -0.06 7.70
C CYS A 193 13.12 -0.08 6.74
N PHE A 194 13.30 -0.52 5.49
CA PHE A 194 12.21 -0.58 4.52
C PHE A 194 11.15 -1.63 4.88
N LYS A 195 11.51 -2.67 5.63
CA LYS A 195 10.57 -3.68 6.15
C LYS A 195 9.63 -3.03 7.19
N TRP A 196 10.18 -2.24 8.11
CA TRP A 196 9.39 -1.44 9.07
C TRP A 196 8.54 -0.39 8.35
N VAL A 197 9.10 0.29 7.34
CA VAL A 197 8.35 1.28 6.54
C VAL A 197 7.12 0.65 5.88
N LYS A 198 7.26 -0.54 5.29
CA LYS A 198 6.15 -1.26 4.65
C LYS A 198 5.06 -1.70 5.64
N ARG A 199 5.43 -2.12 6.86
CA ARG A 199 4.53 -2.77 7.82
C ARG A 199 3.93 -1.81 8.85
N ASP A 200 4.77 -1.00 9.50
CA ASP A 200 4.46 -0.32 10.76
C ASP A 200 4.46 1.22 10.67
N SER A 201 5.01 1.81 9.61
CA SER A 201 5.10 3.29 9.52
C SER A 201 3.76 4.01 9.34
N TYR A 202 2.71 3.28 8.95
CA TYR A 202 1.41 3.78 8.46
C TYR A 202 1.49 4.73 7.24
N LEU A 203 2.65 4.83 6.57
CA LEU A 203 2.79 5.63 5.36
C LEU A 203 2.17 4.89 4.15
N PRO A 204 1.44 5.60 3.27
CA PRO A 204 0.89 5.00 2.06
C PRO A 204 2.02 4.55 1.14
N VAL A 205 1.80 3.50 0.34
CA VAL A 205 2.80 2.90 -0.57
C VAL A 205 3.46 3.91 -1.54
N GLY A 206 2.84 5.07 -1.78
CA GLY A 206 3.41 6.16 -2.58
C GLY A 206 4.47 7.02 -1.87
N SER A 207 4.62 6.87 -0.55
CA SER A 207 5.51 7.65 0.32
C SER A 207 6.45 6.75 1.12
N GLN A 208 6.81 5.60 0.54
CA GLN A 208 7.71 4.58 1.13
C GLN A 208 9.09 4.54 0.45
N ASN A 209 9.52 5.60 -0.26
CA ASN A 209 10.92 5.80 -0.62
C ASN A 209 11.63 6.60 0.49
N LEU A 210 12.95 6.41 0.64
CA LEU A 210 13.73 7.00 1.74
C LEU A 210 13.47 8.51 1.89
N LYS A 211 13.51 9.27 0.80
CA LYS A 211 13.17 10.70 0.79
C LYS A 211 11.79 11.04 1.40
N ALA A 212 10.71 10.40 0.97
CA ALA A 212 9.38 10.71 1.52
C ALA A 212 9.23 10.24 2.97
N VAL A 213 9.94 9.17 3.36
CA VAL A 213 9.99 8.72 4.76
C VAL A 213 10.75 9.73 5.63
N ALA A 214 11.92 10.22 5.19
CA ALA A 214 12.67 11.27 5.87
C ALA A 214 11.82 12.55 6.03
N LYS A 215 11.17 13.01 4.96
CA LYS A 215 10.24 14.15 5.01
C LYS A 215 9.08 13.93 5.98
N ALA A 216 8.47 12.74 5.99
CA ALA A 216 7.30 12.45 6.81
C ALA A 216 7.61 12.11 8.29
N LYS A 217 8.79 11.55 8.58
CA LYS A 217 9.20 11.08 9.92
C LYS A 217 10.26 11.98 10.54
N LEU A 218 11.41 12.18 9.88
CA LEU A 218 12.51 13.02 10.36
C LEU A 218 12.23 14.53 10.18
N ARG A 219 11.24 14.89 9.35
CA ARG A 219 10.73 16.25 9.12
C ARG A 219 11.77 17.20 8.50
N TYR A 220 12.63 16.70 7.61
CA TYR A 220 13.48 17.52 6.73
C TYR A 220 13.39 16.97 5.30
N ASP A 221 13.75 17.81 4.32
CA ASP A 221 13.88 17.37 2.93
C ASP A 221 15.35 16.96 2.68
N PRO A 222 15.66 15.66 2.49
CA PRO A 222 17.01 15.24 2.13
C PRO A 222 17.36 15.66 0.70
N VAL A 223 18.66 15.57 0.38
CA VAL A 223 19.18 15.82 -0.97
C VAL A 223 18.47 14.89 -1.95
N GLU A 224 18.11 15.39 -3.13
CA GLU A 224 17.52 14.58 -4.19
C GLU A 224 18.30 14.78 -5.47
N LEU A 225 18.72 13.67 -6.06
CA LEU A 225 19.44 13.60 -7.30
C LEU A 225 18.69 12.66 -8.26
N ASP A 226 18.70 12.95 -9.56
CA ASP A 226 18.18 12.01 -10.56
C ASP A 226 19.20 10.87 -10.74
N PRO A 227 18.81 9.59 -10.56
CA PRO A 227 19.71 8.45 -10.77
C PRO A 227 20.41 8.41 -12.14
N GLU A 228 19.87 9.06 -13.16
CA GLU A 228 20.53 9.18 -14.48
C GLU A 228 21.71 10.16 -14.49
N GLU A 229 21.83 11.07 -13.52
CA GLU A 229 22.93 12.03 -13.42
C GLU A 229 24.11 11.55 -12.57
N MET A 230 23.91 10.55 -11.69
CA MET A 230 24.93 10.07 -10.74
C MET A 230 26.25 9.69 -11.40
N CYS A 231 26.22 8.90 -12.48
CA CYS A 231 27.43 8.50 -13.22
C CYS A 231 28.12 9.68 -13.94
N ARG A 232 27.39 10.73 -14.29
CA ARG A 232 27.97 11.96 -14.86
C ARG A 232 28.65 12.77 -13.75
N MET A 233 27.96 12.91 -12.62
CA MET A 233 28.46 13.67 -11.46
C MET A 233 29.65 13.01 -10.78
N ALA A 234 29.78 11.68 -10.79
CA ALA A 234 31.00 11.00 -10.33
C ALA A 234 32.28 11.51 -11.04
N ASN A 235 32.16 12.01 -12.28
CA ASN A 235 33.27 12.59 -13.02
C ASN A 235 33.27 14.13 -13.04
N GLU A 236 32.10 14.77 -13.13
CA GLU A 236 31.98 16.23 -13.29
C GLU A 236 31.83 17.02 -11.98
N GLN A 237 31.22 16.43 -10.93
CA GLN A 237 30.86 17.10 -9.67
C GLN A 237 30.81 16.11 -8.48
N PRO A 238 31.90 15.36 -8.20
CA PRO A 238 31.83 14.23 -7.28
C PRO A 238 31.61 14.64 -5.82
N GLN A 239 32.04 15.84 -5.38
CA GLN A 239 31.68 16.35 -4.04
C GLN A 239 30.16 16.48 -3.82
N VAL A 240 29.41 16.83 -4.87
CA VAL A 240 27.94 16.92 -4.80
C VAL A 240 27.32 15.52 -4.75
N LEU A 241 27.88 14.57 -5.50
CA LEU A 241 27.47 13.15 -5.41
C LEU A 241 27.79 12.56 -4.03
N ALA A 242 28.95 12.86 -3.45
CA ALA A 242 29.30 12.47 -2.09
C ALA A 242 28.30 13.02 -1.06
N THR A 243 27.88 14.29 -1.21
CA THR A 243 26.85 14.92 -0.36
C THR A 243 25.49 14.20 -0.46
N TYR A 244 25.12 13.71 -1.65
CA TYR A 244 23.93 12.88 -1.84
C TYR A 244 24.06 11.51 -1.16
N SER A 245 25.18 10.80 -1.40
CA SER A 245 25.44 9.48 -0.81
C SER A 245 25.44 9.52 0.72
N VAL A 246 26.06 10.53 1.35
CA VAL A 246 26.02 10.65 2.82
C VAL A 246 24.63 11.02 3.34
N SER A 247 23.84 11.82 2.60
CA SER A 247 22.48 12.19 2.97
C SER A 247 21.57 10.97 3.19
N ASP A 248 21.70 9.94 2.36
CA ASP A 248 20.90 8.71 2.48
C ASP A 248 21.39 7.80 3.64
N SER A 249 22.69 7.78 3.95
CA SER A 249 23.20 7.14 5.18
C SER A 249 22.72 7.84 6.47
N VAL A 250 22.73 9.18 6.50
CA VAL A 250 22.21 10.00 7.61
C VAL A 250 20.70 9.78 7.79
N ALA A 251 19.95 9.79 6.69
CA ALA A 251 18.51 9.52 6.71
C ALA A 251 18.22 8.11 7.24
N THR A 252 18.99 7.11 6.82
CA THR A 252 18.82 5.71 7.23
C THR A 252 19.20 5.49 8.70
N TYR A 253 20.32 6.05 9.16
CA TYR A 253 20.78 5.98 10.55
C TYR A 253 19.77 6.62 11.52
N TYR A 254 19.34 7.85 11.26
CA TYR A 254 18.41 8.53 12.17
C TYR A 254 16.97 8.01 12.07
N LEU A 255 16.55 7.49 10.91
CA LEU A 255 15.29 6.73 10.81
C LEU A 255 15.34 5.47 11.67
N TYR A 256 16.46 4.74 11.62
CA TYR A 256 16.69 3.57 12.46
C TYR A 256 16.62 3.94 13.96
N MET A 257 17.48 4.87 14.41
CA MET A 257 17.63 5.21 15.83
C MET A 257 16.37 5.84 16.43
N LYS A 258 15.65 6.73 15.71
CA LYS A 258 14.44 7.39 16.26
C LYS A 258 13.16 6.55 16.15
N TYR A 259 13.08 5.57 15.24
CA TYR A 259 11.83 4.84 14.98
C TYR A 259 11.94 3.32 14.99
N VAL A 260 12.93 2.73 14.31
CA VAL A 260 12.98 1.27 14.13
C VAL A 260 13.55 0.58 15.36
N ASP A 261 14.68 1.07 15.89
CA ASP A 261 15.32 0.56 17.10
C ASP A 261 14.37 0.48 18.31
N PRO A 262 13.78 1.60 18.80
CA PRO A 262 12.93 1.57 20.00
C PRO A 262 11.69 0.70 19.78
N PHE A 263 11.17 0.62 18.56
CA PHE A 263 9.99 -0.17 18.23
C PHE A 263 10.28 -1.68 18.17
N ILE A 264 11.33 -2.10 17.45
CA ILE A 264 11.65 -3.51 17.25
C ILE A 264 12.17 -4.14 18.55
N PHE A 265 13.07 -3.48 19.28
CA PHE A 265 13.56 -4.04 20.54
C PHE A 265 12.50 -4.04 21.64
N ALA A 266 11.60 -3.04 21.68
CA ALA A 266 10.42 -3.11 22.56
C ALA A 266 9.55 -4.33 22.26
N LEU A 267 9.28 -4.62 20.99
CA LEU A 267 8.56 -5.82 20.56
C LEU A 267 9.29 -7.13 20.91
N CYS A 268 10.62 -7.15 20.83
CA CYS A 268 11.41 -8.31 21.24
C CYS A 268 11.24 -8.66 22.73
N THR A 269 10.97 -7.67 23.61
CA THR A 269 10.79 -7.94 25.05
C THR A 269 9.56 -8.80 25.37
N ILE A 270 8.59 -8.90 24.46
CA ILE A 270 7.32 -9.60 24.64
C ILE A 270 7.13 -10.77 23.66
N ILE A 271 7.76 -10.73 22.48
CA ILE A 271 7.64 -11.76 21.44
C ILE A 271 8.83 -12.74 21.56
N PRO A 272 8.61 -14.06 21.42
CA PRO A 272 9.67 -15.07 21.54
C PRO A 272 10.48 -15.24 20.23
N LEU A 273 10.92 -14.14 19.63
CA LEU A 273 11.62 -14.11 18.34
C LEU A 273 12.79 -13.11 18.37
N GLU A 274 13.75 -13.29 17.46
CA GLU A 274 14.90 -12.39 17.27
C GLU A 274 14.54 -11.09 16.54
N PRO A 275 15.32 -9.99 16.68
CA PRO A 275 15.03 -8.70 16.05
C PRO A 275 14.79 -8.78 14.54
N ASP A 276 15.60 -9.57 13.82
CA ASP A 276 15.47 -9.83 12.39
C ASP A 276 14.11 -10.43 12.00
N GLU A 277 13.59 -11.36 12.80
CA GLU A 277 12.28 -11.97 12.58
C GLU A 277 11.13 -11.07 13.04
N VAL A 278 11.31 -10.33 14.14
CA VAL A 278 10.35 -9.34 14.64
C VAL A 278 10.16 -8.19 13.65
N LEU A 279 11.20 -7.81 12.90
CA LEU A 279 11.12 -6.82 11.83
C LEU A 279 10.46 -7.37 10.56
N ARG A 280 10.79 -8.60 10.14
CA ARG A 280 10.44 -9.11 8.81
C ARG A 280 9.13 -9.91 8.75
N LYS A 281 8.74 -10.63 9.81
CA LYS A 281 7.53 -11.47 9.79
C LYS A 281 6.26 -10.59 9.77
N GLY A 282 5.23 -11.03 9.05
CA GLY A 282 3.92 -10.33 9.05
C GLY A 282 3.29 -10.31 10.45
N SER A 283 2.60 -9.23 10.82
CA SER A 283 2.12 -8.97 12.18
C SER A 283 1.26 -10.09 12.78
N GLY A 284 0.43 -10.76 11.98
CA GLY A 284 -0.32 -11.94 12.43
C GLY A 284 0.56 -13.11 12.90
N THR A 285 1.80 -13.22 12.42
CA THR A 285 2.78 -14.20 12.92
C THR A 285 3.37 -13.79 14.28
N LEU A 286 3.47 -12.48 14.54
CA LEU A 286 3.85 -11.95 15.86
C LEU A 286 2.74 -12.20 16.88
N CYS A 287 1.47 -12.03 16.47
CA CYS A 287 0.30 -12.43 17.28
C CYS A 287 0.31 -13.94 17.58
N GLU A 288 0.58 -14.80 16.58
CA GLU A 288 0.70 -16.25 16.77
C GLU A 288 1.76 -16.62 17.78
N ALA A 289 2.97 -16.06 17.66
CA ALA A 289 4.08 -16.32 18.57
C ALA A 289 3.76 -15.87 20.01
N LEU A 290 3.09 -14.73 20.17
CA LEU A 290 2.61 -14.25 21.47
C LEU A 290 1.53 -15.17 22.07
N LEU A 291 0.54 -15.56 21.28
CA LEU A 291 -0.52 -16.48 21.72
C LEU A 291 0.05 -17.85 22.11
N MET A 292 1.12 -18.32 21.47
CA MET A 292 1.85 -19.53 21.87
C MET A 292 2.53 -19.40 23.25
N VAL A 293 3.08 -18.23 23.60
CA VAL A 293 3.58 -17.97 24.97
C VAL A 293 2.45 -18.09 25.99
N GLN A 294 1.30 -17.46 25.72
CA GLN A 294 0.19 -17.41 26.66
C GLN A 294 -0.53 -18.76 26.77
N ALA A 295 -0.71 -19.47 25.66
CA ALA A 295 -1.20 -20.86 25.65
C ALA A 295 -0.28 -21.79 26.45
N TYR A 296 1.05 -21.67 26.30
CA TYR A 296 2.01 -22.47 27.07
C TYR A 296 1.90 -22.19 28.58
N HIS A 297 1.80 -20.91 28.98
CA HIS A 297 1.63 -20.54 30.39
C HIS A 297 0.27 -20.97 30.96
N ALA A 298 -0.77 -21.08 30.13
CA ALA A 298 -2.07 -21.65 30.46
C ALA A 298 -2.13 -23.19 30.35
N ASN A 299 -1.02 -23.86 30.01
CA ASN A 299 -0.93 -25.31 29.76
C ASN A 299 -1.89 -25.82 28.67
N ILE A 300 -2.05 -25.06 27.58
CA ILE A 300 -2.92 -25.35 26.43
C ILE A 300 -2.07 -25.84 25.25
N ILE A 301 -2.35 -27.05 24.78
CA ILE A 301 -1.70 -27.66 23.60
C ILE A 301 -2.00 -26.82 22.35
N TYR A 302 -0.98 -26.45 21.60
CA TYR A 302 -1.16 -25.64 20.39
C TYR A 302 -1.94 -26.42 19.32
N PRO A 303 -2.95 -25.82 18.66
CA PRO A 303 -3.54 -26.39 17.47
C PRO A 303 -2.51 -26.54 16.34
N ASN A 304 -2.72 -27.50 15.46
CA ASN A 304 -2.05 -27.53 14.17
C ASN A 304 -2.53 -26.35 13.31
N LYS A 305 -1.73 -25.94 12.32
CA LYS A 305 -2.08 -24.82 11.44
C LYS A 305 -3.32 -25.17 10.60
N HIS A 306 -4.20 -24.20 10.40
CA HIS A 306 -5.43 -24.40 9.63
C HIS A 306 -5.14 -24.62 8.13
N ASP A 307 -5.42 -25.84 7.66
CA ASP A 307 -5.39 -26.22 6.25
C ASP A 307 -6.65 -25.77 5.50
N THR A 308 -6.45 -25.15 4.34
CA THR A 308 -7.57 -24.68 3.49
C THR A 308 -8.20 -25.85 2.74
N VAL A 309 -9.52 -26.02 2.87
CA VAL A 309 -10.28 -27.02 2.10
C VAL A 309 -10.40 -26.58 0.63
N LEU A 310 -9.64 -27.21 -0.24
CA LEU A 310 -9.66 -26.98 -1.69
C LEU A 310 -10.99 -27.42 -2.32
N ASN A 311 -11.52 -26.61 -3.24
CA ASN A 311 -12.77 -26.86 -3.99
C ASN A 311 -13.96 -27.29 -3.11
N LYS A 312 -14.08 -26.69 -1.92
CA LYS A 312 -15.16 -26.91 -0.96
C LYS A 312 -16.54 -26.69 -1.63
N LEU A 313 -17.42 -27.69 -1.52
CA LEU A 313 -18.80 -27.60 -2.01
C LEU A 313 -19.70 -26.94 -0.96
N SER A 314 -20.67 -26.13 -1.40
CA SER A 314 -21.80 -25.71 -0.57
C SER A 314 -22.80 -26.86 -0.36
N GLU A 315 -23.74 -26.69 0.58
CA GLU A 315 -24.77 -27.68 0.88
C GLU A 315 -25.64 -28.02 -0.34
N ASP A 316 -25.93 -27.02 -1.17
CA ASP A 316 -26.64 -27.14 -2.44
C ASP A 316 -25.74 -27.53 -3.65
N GLY A 317 -24.47 -27.82 -3.40
CA GLY A 317 -23.58 -28.47 -4.35
C GLY A 317 -22.85 -27.55 -5.34
N HIS A 318 -22.75 -26.26 -5.08
CA HIS A 318 -21.89 -25.36 -5.87
C HIS A 318 -20.46 -25.36 -5.32
N VAL A 319 -19.46 -25.27 -6.20
CA VAL A 319 -18.06 -25.07 -5.78
C VAL A 319 -17.90 -23.65 -5.25
N MET A 320 -17.43 -23.51 -4.02
CA MET A 320 -17.10 -22.20 -3.43
C MET A 320 -15.72 -21.75 -3.93
N ASP A 321 -15.70 -20.61 -4.62
CA ASP A 321 -14.47 -19.99 -5.11
C ASP A 321 -13.70 -19.31 -3.97
N SER A 322 -14.46 -18.61 -3.12
CA SER A 322 -14.04 -18.09 -1.83
C SER A 322 -15.21 -18.06 -0.84
N GLU A 323 -14.90 -18.21 0.45
CA GLU A 323 -15.82 -18.00 1.56
C GLU A 323 -15.23 -16.98 2.54
N THR A 324 -16.10 -16.11 3.07
CA THR A 324 -15.75 -15.03 3.99
C THR A 324 -17.00 -14.56 4.73
N TYR A 325 -16.92 -13.45 5.43
CA TYR A 325 -18.03 -12.77 6.11
C TYR A 325 -18.23 -11.36 5.53
N VAL A 326 -19.36 -10.74 5.87
CA VAL A 326 -19.57 -9.31 5.60
C VAL A 326 -18.72 -8.52 6.59
N GLY A 327 -17.66 -7.89 6.09
CA GLY A 327 -16.75 -7.05 6.88
C GLY A 327 -17.36 -5.72 7.34
N GLY A 328 -16.49 -4.78 7.73
CA GLY A 328 -16.86 -3.46 8.27
C GLY A 328 -17.92 -2.73 7.43
N HIS A 329 -18.90 -2.13 8.11
CA HIS A 329 -19.91 -1.33 7.44
C HIS A 329 -19.33 0.03 7.07
N VAL A 330 -19.47 0.43 5.81
CA VAL A 330 -18.94 1.72 5.34
C VAL A 330 -20.02 2.40 4.51
N GLU A 331 -20.36 3.63 4.85
CA GLU A 331 -21.41 4.42 4.21
C GLU A 331 -20.95 5.87 4.04
N ALA A 332 -20.88 6.34 2.80
CA ALA A 332 -20.84 7.78 2.54
C ALA A 332 -22.29 8.27 2.56
N ILE A 333 -22.59 9.31 3.34
CA ILE A 333 -23.96 9.78 3.55
C ILE A 333 -24.14 11.09 2.80
N GLU A 334 -23.24 12.05 3.01
CA GLU A 334 -23.23 13.33 2.31
C GLU A 334 -21.95 13.57 1.49
N SER A 335 -21.95 14.63 0.69
CA SER A 335 -20.80 15.09 -0.10
C SER A 335 -20.91 16.60 -0.24
N GLY A 336 -19.79 17.31 -0.09
CA GLY A 336 -19.80 18.75 0.15
C GLY A 336 -18.56 19.24 0.89
N VAL A 337 -18.53 20.54 1.13
CA VAL A 337 -17.64 21.20 2.09
C VAL A 337 -18.45 21.52 3.35
N PHE A 338 -17.96 21.10 4.49
CA PHE A 338 -18.53 21.38 5.81
C PHE A 338 -17.46 22.10 6.63
N ARG A 339 -17.80 23.26 7.20
CA ARG A 339 -16.85 24.11 7.92
C ARG A 339 -17.49 24.67 9.18
N SER A 340 -16.72 24.76 10.28
CA SER A 340 -17.20 25.24 11.58
C SER A 340 -17.55 26.73 11.61
N ASP A 341 -17.19 27.49 10.57
CA ASP A 341 -17.50 28.92 10.42
C ASP A 341 -18.61 29.21 9.39
N ILE A 342 -19.16 28.19 8.73
CA ILE A 342 -20.22 28.34 7.71
C ILE A 342 -21.53 27.71 8.20
N PRO A 343 -22.64 28.48 8.28
CA PRO A 343 -23.92 27.95 8.72
C PRO A 343 -24.44 26.79 7.88
N MET A 344 -25.06 25.83 8.54
CA MET A 344 -25.69 24.67 7.95
C MET A 344 -27.12 24.50 8.47
N LYS A 345 -28.02 24.08 7.56
CA LYS A 345 -29.40 23.72 7.90
C LYS A 345 -29.45 22.36 8.58
N PHE A 346 -30.04 22.34 9.77
CA PHE A 346 -30.33 21.15 10.56
C PHE A 346 -31.85 20.90 10.61
N ARG A 347 -32.24 19.63 10.58
CA ARG A 347 -33.61 19.17 10.77
C ARG A 347 -33.62 18.08 11.83
N LEU A 348 -33.84 18.48 13.07
CA LEU A 348 -33.80 17.63 14.24
C LEU A 348 -35.11 16.82 14.36
N GLN A 349 -35.03 15.67 15.01
CA GLN A 349 -36.18 14.83 15.29
C GLN A 349 -36.56 14.95 16.77
N LYS A 350 -37.74 15.52 17.05
CA LYS A 350 -38.25 15.76 18.40
C LYS A 350 -38.12 14.55 19.33
N ARG A 351 -38.40 13.36 18.79
CA ARG A 351 -38.29 12.08 19.51
C ARG A 351 -36.89 11.84 20.04
N GLY A 352 -35.85 11.94 19.19
CA GLY A 352 -34.47 11.66 19.60
C GLY A 352 -33.94 12.67 20.62
N ILE A 353 -34.28 13.96 20.47
CA ILE A 353 -33.90 14.98 21.47
C ILE A 353 -34.62 14.75 22.81
N GLN A 354 -35.89 14.34 22.79
CA GLN A 354 -36.63 14.00 24.02
C GLN A 354 -36.03 12.75 24.69
N GLU A 355 -35.71 11.69 23.93
CA GLU A 355 -35.04 10.49 24.46
C GLU A 355 -33.66 10.82 25.09
N LEU A 356 -32.92 11.79 24.54
CA LEU A 356 -31.69 12.31 25.16
C LEU A 356 -31.96 13.11 26.44
N LEU A 357 -32.98 13.97 26.46
CA LEU A 357 -33.33 14.79 27.62
C LEU A 357 -33.81 13.94 28.80
N ASP A 358 -34.62 12.91 28.53
CA ASP A 358 -35.09 11.94 29.53
C ASP A 358 -33.94 11.13 30.13
N ASN A 359 -32.88 10.86 29.36
CA ASN A 359 -31.70 10.12 29.81
C ASN A 359 -30.53 11.00 30.31
N ALA A 360 -30.58 12.33 30.17
CA ALA A 360 -29.41 13.21 30.37
C ALA A 360 -28.71 13.02 31.73
N GLU A 361 -29.48 12.85 32.80
CA GLU A 361 -28.99 12.60 34.16
C GLU A 361 -28.29 11.26 34.30
N ARG A 362 -28.87 10.22 33.71
CA ARG A 362 -28.32 8.86 33.66
C ARG A 362 -27.04 8.79 32.82
N THR A 363 -27.00 9.53 31.72
CA THR A 363 -25.82 9.70 30.86
C THR A 363 -24.67 10.36 31.61
N LEU A 364 -24.93 11.49 32.27
CA LEU A 364 -23.90 12.22 33.02
C LEU A 364 -23.39 11.41 34.21
N LYS A 365 -24.31 10.78 34.96
CA LYS A 365 -23.96 9.85 36.06
C LYS A 365 -23.08 8.70 35.59
N PHE A 366 -23.42 8.06 34.47
CA PHE A 366 -22.62 6.96 33.91
C PHE A 366 -21.21 7.40 33.52
N SER A 367 -21.07 8.57 32.89
CA SER A 367 -19.75 9.10 32.51
C SER A 367 -18.88 9.40 33.74
N VAL A 368 -19.45 10.06 34.76
CA VAL A 368 -18.75 10.35 36.02
C VAL A 368 -18.33 9.07 36.77
N GLU A 369 -19.28 8.16 37.03
CA GLU A 369 -19.02 6.98 37.89
C GLU A 369 -18.27 5.86 37.15
N THR A 370 -18.59 5.61 35.87
CA THR A 370 -18.10 4.41 35.15
C THR A 370 -16.96 4.71 34.18
N GLU A 371 -17.02 5.79 33.40
CA GLU A 371 -15.95 6.14 32.46
C GLU A 371 -14.77 6.79 33.20
N GLU A 372 -15.09 7.72 34.12
CA GLU A 372 -14.09 8.51 34.84
C GLU A 372 -13.73 7.94 36.22
N GLY A 373 -14.56 7.05 36.78
CA GLY A 373 -14.28 6.35 38.03
C GLY A 373 -14.36 7.24 39.27
N ILE A 374 -15.16 8.32 39.21
CA ILE A 374 -15.33 9.28 40.30
C ILE A 374 -16.67 9.00 41.01
N PRO A 375 -16.68 8.73 42.32
CA PRO A 375 -17.92 8.64 43.10
C PRO A 375 -18.71 9.96 43.08
N LEU A 376 -20.04 9.91 42.89
CA LEU A 376 -20.88 11.11 42.78
C LEU A 376 -20.85 12.03 44.01
N ASP A 377 -20.65 11.47 45.20
CA ASP A 377 -20.49 12.21 46.46
C ASP A 377 -19.25 13.12 46.48
N GLN A 378 -18.32 12.90 45.54
CA GLN A 378 -17.10 13.68 45.40
C GLN A 378 -17.19 14.72 44.27
N VAL A 379 -18.37 14.96 43.68
CA VAL A 379 -18.60 15.94 42.61
C VAL A 379 -19.30 17.19 43.14
N GLU A 380 -18.74 18.37 42.85
CA GLU A 380 -19.23 19.63 43.40
C GLU A 380 -20.29 20.32 42.52
N ASN A 381 -20.26 20.11 41.20
CA ASN A 381 -21.06 20.88 40.23
C ASN A 381 -21.94 20.01 39.31
N PHE A 382 -22.42 18.86 39.81
CA PHE A 382 -23.22 17.93 39.01
C PHE A 382 -24.54 18.56 38.53
N ASP A 383 -25.31 19.16 39.43
CA ASP A 383 -26.63 19.73 39.12
C ASP A 383 -26.56 20.96 38.20
N GLU A 384 -25.50 21.78 38.34
CA GLU A 384 -25.21 22.92 37.46
C GLU A 384 -25.03 22.45 36.01
N VAL A 385 -24.16 21.45 35.81
CA VAL A 385 -23.88 20.86 34.49
C VAL A 385 -25.12 20.16 33.91
N LEU A 386 -25.86 19.43 34.75
CA LEU A 386 -27.09 18.76 34.33
C LEU A 386 -28.19 19.73 33.89
N SER A 387 -28.31 20.89 34.56
CA SER A 387 -29.27 21.93 34.23
C SER A 387 -28.99 22.54 32.86
N ASP A 388 -27.74 22.94 32.58
CA ASP A 388 -27.34 23.51 31.28
C ASP A 388 -27.54 22.51 30.12
N ILE A 389 -27.22 21.23 30.32
CA ILE A 389 -27.49 20.17 29.33
C ILE A 389 -29.00 20.06 29.06
N LYS A 390 -29.84 20.02 30.11
CA LYS A 390 -31.30 19.93 29.97
C LYS A 390 -31.89 21.19 29.31
N GLU A 391 -31.35 22.38 29.57
CA GLU A 391 -31.76 23.65 28.95
C GLU A 391 -31.45 23.66 27.45
N LYS A 392 -30.21 23.36 27.05
CA LYS A 392 -29.81 23.27 25.63
C LYS A 392 -30.59 22.21 24.85
N LEU A 393 -30.82 21.03 25.44
CA LEU A 393 -31.66 20.00 24.82
C LEU A 393 -33.13 20.42 24.71
N THR A 394 -33.64 21.23 25.64
CA THR A 394 -35.01 21.79 25.57
C THR A 394 -35.14 22.76 24.40
N ASP A 395 -34.20 23.70 24.25
CA ASP A 395 -34.17 24.63 23.11
C ASP A 395 -34.09 23.88 21.76
N LEU A 396 -33.23 22.86 21.65
CA LEU A 396 -33.13 22.02 20.46
C LEU A 396 -34.40 21.21 20.15
N ARG A 397 -35.14 20.78 21.18
CA ARG A 397 -36.40 20.04 21.03
C ARG A 397 -37.53 20.93 20.50
N ASP A 398 -37.56 22.18 20.95
CA ASP A 398 -38.64 23.10 20.64
C ASP A 398 -38.35 23.87 19.34
N ASN A 399 -37.07 24.11 19.01
CA ASN A 399 -36.59 24.68 17.75
C ASN A 399 -35.96 23.60 16.82
N LEU A 400 -36.79 22.76 16.19
CA LEU A 400 -36.34 21.59 15.39
C LEU A 400 -35.71 21.90 14.02
N LEU A 401 -35.91 23.11 13.49
CA LEU A 401 -35.40 23.56 12.19
C LEU A 401 -34.52 24.79 12.44
N ARG A 402 -33.21 24.64 12.24
CA ARG A 402 -32.20 25.65 12.58
C ARG A 402 -31.18 25.81 11.46
N GLU A 403 -30.56 26.98 11.40
CA GLU A 403 -29.45 27.29 10.50
C GLU A 403 -28.34 27.93 11.34
N GLU A 404 -27.30 27.16 11.64
CA GLU A 404 -26.20 27.55 12.53
C GLU A 404 -24.92 26.75 12.21
N ASN A 405 -23.81 27.11 12.84
CA ASN A 405 -22.51 26.52 12.51
C ASN A 405 -22.37 25.07 13.03
N PRO A 406 -21.64 24.18 12.31
CA PRO A 406 -21.48 22.77 12.70
C PRO A 406 -20.25 22.47 13.58
N ILE A 407 -20.35 21.40 14.38
CA ILE A 407 -19.27 20.76 15.16
C ILE A 407 -19.00 19.34 14.59
N LEU A 408 -17.74 18.89 14.48
CA LEU A 408 -17.32 17.66 13.74
C LEU A 408 -16.55 16.60 14.59
N TYR A 409 -16.91 15.29 14.53
CA TYR A 409 -16.41 14.19 15.43
C TYR A 409 -16.20 12.76 14.81
N HIS A 410 -15.61 11.75 15.55
CA HIS A 410 -15.27 10.32 15.17
C HIS A 410 -15.09 9.32 16.38
N LEU A 411 -15.14 7.94 16.24
CA LEU A 411 -15.23 6.86 17.32
C LEU A 411 -14.79 5.34 16.93
N ASP A 412 -14.61 4.26 17.81
CA ASP A 412 -14.28 2.78 17.43
C ASP A 412 -14.56 1.49 18.41
N PRO A 413 -15.02 0.21 18.04
CA PRO A 413 -14.88 -1.10 18.86
C PRO A 413 -15.04 -2.64 18.31
N PRO A 414 -14.80 -3.79 19.08
CA PRO A 414 -14.74 -5.26 18.63
C PRO A 414 -15.56 -6.44 19.38
N ALA A 415 -15.36 -7.79 19.12
CA ALA A 415 -16.18 -9.00 19.68
C ALA A 415 -15.58 -10.48 19.97
N LEU A 416 -16.25 -11.65 19.62
CA LEU A 416 -16.36 -13.01 20.32
C LEU A 416 -16.30 -14.40 19.49
N VAL A 417 -16.64 -15.65 19.99
CA VAL A 417 -16.35 -17.10 19.50
C VAL A 417 -17.59 -18.08 19.21
N ASP A 418 -17.47 -19.45 19.06
CA ASP A 418 -18.41 -20.40 18.33
C ASP A 418 -19.00 -21.72 19.01
N GLU A 419 -19.93 -22.42 18.30
CA GLU A 419 -21.00 -23.33 18.83
C GLU A 419 -20.70 -24.84 18.94
N ALA A 420 -19.95 -25.47 18.03
CA ALA A 420 -19.87 -26.95 17.97
C ALA A 420 -19.19 -27.55 19.21
N THR A 421 -18.20 -26.85 19.74
CA THR A 421 -17.47 -27.12 20.99
C THR A 421 -18.39 -27.16 22.22
N CYS A 422 -19.50 -26.42 22.17
CA CYS A 422 -20.43 -26.28 23.30
C CYS A 422 -21.28 -27.52 23.55
N ALA A 423 -21.55 -28.32 22.50
CA ALA A 423 -22.41 -29.50 22.60
C ALA A 423 -21.78 -30.64 23.43
N ALA A 424 -20.44 -30.75 23.42
CA ALA A 424 -19.66 -31.75 24.14
C ALA A 424 -19.30 -31.36 25.59
N CYS A 425 -19.85 -30.25 26.11
CA CYS A 425 -19.47 -29.67 27.39
C CYS A 425 -20.27 -30.27 28.56
N ASP A 426 -19.61 -30.71 29.64
CA ASP A 426 -20.25 -31.22 30.88
C ASP A 426 -21.22 -30.20 31.55
N PHE A 427 -21.05 -28.92 31.21
CA PHE A 427 -21.89 -27.82 31.68
C PHE A 427 -23.09 -27.51 30.75
N ASN A 428 -23.32 -28.29 29.69
CA ASN A 428 -24.46 -28.16 28.77
C ASN A 428 -25.79 -28.60 29.45
N LYS A 429 -26.24 -27.81 30.44
CA LYS A 429 -27.46 -28.02 31.23
C LYS A 429 -28.38 -26.80 31.06
N PRO A 430 -29.72 -26.97 30.94
CA PRO A 430 -30.64 -25.86 30.70
C PRO A 430 -30.61 -24.70 31.71
N ARG A 431 -30.02 -24.90 32.89
CA ARG A 431 -29.84 -23.86 33.94
C ARG A 431 -28.58 -22.98 33.75
N ASN A 432 -27.64 -23.32 32.87
CA ASN A 432 -26.37 -22.61 32.74
C ASN A 432 -26.44 -21.49 31.67
N ARG A 433 -26.39 -20.22 32.13
CA ARG A 433 -26.35 -19.00 31.27
C ARG A 433 -24.98 -18.76 30.61
N CYS A 434 -24.28 -19.81 30.15
CA CYS A 434 -22.93 -19.71 29.57
C CYS A 434 -22.90 -19.74 28.04
N GLN A 435 -24.05 -19.89 27.38
CA GLN A 435 -24.19 -20.04 25.92
C GLN A 435 -24.68 -18.74 25.28
N ARG A 436 -23.76 -17.85 24.87
CA ARG A 436 -24.12 -16.55 24.27
C ARG A 436 -24.27 -16.67 22.75
N LYS A 437 -25.51 -16.85 22.26
CA LYS A 437 -25.81 -16.88 20.81
C LYS A 437 -25.58 -15.52 20.15
N MET A 438 -24.67 -15.46 19.19
CA MET A 438 -24.28 -14.25 18.45
C MET A 438 -24.52 -14.43 16.94
N PRO A 439 -25.28 -13.54 16.28
CA PRO A 439 -25.46 -13.59 14.83
C PRO A 439 -24.26 -13.01 14.08
N TRP A 440 -24.03 -13.52 12.86
CA TRP A 440 -23.09 -12.97 11.90
C TRP A 440 -23.59 -13.16 10.46
N MET A 441 -22.93 -12.50 9.50
CA MET A 441 -23.30 -12.57 8.08
C MET A 441 -22.18 -13.27 7.29
N TRP A 442 -22.43 -14.50 6.87
CA TRP A 442 -21.57 -15.24 5.95
C TRP A 442 -21.73 -14.72 4.51
N ARG A 443 -20.65 -14.79 3.74
CA ARG A 443 -20.59 -14.40 2.33
C ARG A 443 -19.77 -15.43 1.53
N GLY A 444 -20.44 -16.17 0.67
CA GLY A 444 -19.80 -17.04 -0.32
C GLY A 444 -19.75 -16.39 -1.70
N GLU A 445 -18.66 -16.59 -2.42
CA GLU A 445 -18.59 -16.44 -3.87
C GLU A 445 -18.59 -17.84 -4.49
N LEU A 446 -19.73 -18.26 -5.04
CA LEU A 446 -19.97 -19.60 -5.55
C LEU A 446 -19.89 -19.61 -7.07
N MET A 447 -19.35 -20.68 -7.64
CA MET A 447 -19.34 -20.88 -9.09
C MET A 447 -20.73 -21.26 -9.59
N SER A 448 -21.14 -20.73 -10.75
CA SER A 448 -22.52 -20.89 -11.26
C SER A 448 -22.93 -22.33 -11.56
N ALA A 449 -21.94 -23.22 -11.79
CA ALA A 449 -22.19 -24.63 -12.08
C ALA A 449 -22.54 -25.44 -10.83
N ASN A 450 -23.39 -26.45 -11.00
CA ASN A 450 -23.88 -27.33 -9.94
C ASN A 450 -23.03 -28.60 -9.78
N ARG A 451 -23.32 -29.42 -8.76
CA ARG A 451 -22.56 -30.64 -8.44
C ARG A 451 -22.48 -31.65 -9.59
N PRO A 452 -23.57 -32.02 -10.29
CA PRO A 452 -23.50 -32.85 -11.50
C PRO A 452 -22.56 -32.33 -12.59
N GLU A 453 -22.56 -31.02 -12.84
CA GLU A 453 -21.68 -30.39 -13.83
C GLU A 453 -20.22 -30.38 -13.39
N PHE A 454 -19.96 -30.16 -12.10
CA PHE A 454 -18.63 -30.25 -11.53
C PHE A 454 -18.05 -31.67 -11.63
N VAL A 455 -18.83 -32.69 -11.26
CA VAL A 455 -18.42 -34.11 -11.40
C VAL A 455 -18.16 -34.47 -12.86
N ARG A 456 -18.98 -33.99 -13.80
CA ARG A 456 -18.73 -34.17 -15.24
C ARG A 456 -17.40 -33.54 -15.68
N ILE A 457 -17.01 -32.41 -15.10
CA ILE A 457 -15.72 -31.76 -15.38
C ILE A 457 -14.55 -32.53 -14.78
N GLN A 458 -14.70 -33.11 -13.59
CA GLN A 458 -13.71 -34.02 -13.01
C GLN A 458 -13.47 -35.23 -13.93
N GLN A 459 -14.55 -35.89 -14.38
CA GLN A 459 -14.48 -37.01 -15.34
C GLN A 459 -13.83 -36.64 -16.68
N GLN A 460 -14.02 -35.41 -17.17
CA GLN A 460 -13.31 -34.92 -18.36
C GLN A 460 -11.81 -34.76 -18.13
N LEU A 461 -11.41 -34.23 -16.97
CA LEU A 461 -10.00 -34.03 -16.61
C LEU A 461 -9.29 -35.36 -16.33
N GLU A 462 -9.98 -36.38 -15.83
CA GLU A 462 -9.44 -37.74 -15.67
C GLU A 462 -8.97 -38.37 -16.98
N GLY A 463 -9.58 -38.01 -18.11
CA GLY A 463 -9.17 -38.42 -19.45
C GLY A 463 -8.08 -37.57 -20.10
N GLU A 464 -7.60 -36.51 -19.43
CA GLU A 464 -6.59 -35.57 -19.97
C GLU A 464 -5.19 -35.85 -19.44
N MET A 465 -4.19 -35.56 -20.29
CA MET A 465 -2.77 -35.61 -19.93
C MET A 465 -2.25 -34.19 -19.63
N PHE A 466 -1.52 -34.07 -18.53
CA PHE A 466 -1.02 -32.82 -17.98
C PHE A 466 0.51 -32.71 -18.17
N PRO A 467 1.08 -31.49 -18.07
CA PRO A 467 2.52 -31.31 -18.17
C PRO A 467 3.31 -32.13 -17.12
N PRO A 468 4.61 -32.37 -17.40
CA PRO A 468 5.54 -32.95 -16.43
C PRO A 468 5.58 -32.14 -15.12
N ASP A 469 6.15 -32.73 -14.07
CA ASP A 469 6.32 -32.04 -12.80
C ASP A 469 7.26 -30.83 -12.94
N LYS A 470 7.01 -29.76 -12.19
CA LYS A 470 7.85 -28.55 -12.17
C LYS A 470 9.28 -28.87 -11.71
N PHE A 471 9.44 -29.89 -10.88
CA PHE A 471 10.75 -30.37 -10.42
C PHE A 471 11.47 -31.27 -11.44
N ASN A 472 10.77 -31.76 -12.48
CA ASN A 472 11.38 -32.48 -13.60
C ASN A 472 10.72 -32.09 -14.94
N PRO A 473 11.08 -30.92 -15.51
CA PRO A 473 10.45 -30.40 -16.74
C PRO A 473 10.59 -31.29 -17.97
N ASN A 474 11.56 -32.21 -17.98
CA ASN A 474 11.84 -33.14 -19.08
C ASN A 474 11.18 -34.53 -18.87
N GLY A 475 10.33 -34.69 -17.84
CA GLY A 475 9.60 -35.93 -17.60
C GLY A 475 8.51 -36.21 -18.66
N PRO A 476 7.86 -37.39 -18.60
CA PRO A 476 6.69 -37.68 -19.41
C PRO A 476 5.45 -36.86 -18.95
N PRO A 477 4.45 -36.65 -19.81
CA PRO A 477 3.16 -36.10 -19.40
C PRO A 477 2.50 -36.96 -18.30
N ARG A 478 1.86 -36.30 -17.32
CA ARG A 478 1.24 -36.94 -16.15
C ARG A 478 -0.28 -37.10 -16.35
N ALA A 479 -0.85 -38.20 -15.89
CA ALA A 479 -2.31 -38.36 -15.82
C ALA A 479 -2.90 -37.60 -14.61
N PHE A 480 -4.19 -37.23 -14.65
CA PHE A 480 -4.83 -36.44 -13.58
C PHE A 480 -4.60 -37.00 -12.17
N TYR A 481 -4.69 -38.32 -11.98
CA TYR A 481 -4.50 -38.94 -10.66
C TYR A 481 -3.07 -38.78 -10.10
N GLN A 482 -2.06 -38.57 -10.96
CA GLN A 482 -0.64 -38.37 -10.59
C GLN A 482 -0.33 -36.92 -10.19
N LEU A 483 -1.27 -36.00 -10.38
CA LEU A 483 -1.14 -34.61 -9.94
C LEU A 483 -1.27 -34.50 -8.41
N THR A 484 -0.58 -33.52 -7.85
CA THR A 484 -0.76 -33.12 -6.44
C THR A 484 -2.19 -32.60 -6.19
N ARG A 485 -2.61 -32.55 -4.91
CA ARG A 485 -3.96 -32.08 -4.53
C ARG A 485 -4.23 -30.65 -5.02
N ASP A 486 -3.23 -29.78 -4.93
CA ASP A 486 -3.30 -28.38 -5.41
C ASP A 486 -3.38 -28.29 -6.94
N GLU A 487 -2.59 -29.08 -7.66
CA GLU A 487 -2.62 -29.12 -9.13
C GLU A 487 -3.98 -29.61 -9.66
N LYS A 488 -4.55 -30.66 -9.04
CA LYS A 488 -5.91 -31.15 -9.33
C LYS A 488 -6.94 -30.04 -9.13
N ALA A 489 -6.94 -29.43 -7.95
CA ALA A 489 -7.89 -28.39 -7.60
C ALA A 489 -7.80 -27.16 -8.53
N ALA A 490 -6.58 -26.77 -8.93
CA ALA A 490 -6.36 -25.68 -9.87
C ALA A 490 -6.83 -26.01 -11.30
N ALA A 491 -6.62 -27.24 -11.78
CA ALA A 491 -7.09 -27.70 -13.08
C ALA A 491 -8.63 -27.76 -13.15
N GLU A 492 -9.25 -28.36 -12.14
CA GLU A 492 -10.70 -28.38 -11.92
C GLU A 492 -11.30 -26.96 -11.95
N LYS A 493 -10.79 -26.06 -11.11
CA LYS A 493 -11.25 -24.67 -11.00
C LYS A 493 -11.09 -23.90 -12.31
N LYS A 494 -10.00 -24.11 -13.05
CA LYS A 494 -9.79 -23.49 -14.38
C LYS A 494 -10.83 -23.97 -15.39
N ARG A 495 -11.04 -25.29 -15.51
CA ARG A 495 -12.03 -25.84 -16.47
C ARG A 495 -13.46 -25.43 -16.10
N LEU A 496 -13.79 -25.41 -14.80
CA LEU A 496 -15.07 -24.93 -14.28
C LEU A 496 -15.31 -23.46 -14.60
N THR A 497 -14.28 -22.61 -14.48
CA THR A 497 -14.33 -21.18 -14.85
C THR A 497 -14.68 -21.00 -16.33
N GLU A 498 -14.05 -21.77 -17.22
CA GLU A 498 -14.31 -21.74 -18.66
C GLU A 498 -15.73 -22.25 -19.00
N TYR A 499 -16.18 -23.30 -18.31
CA TYR A 499 -17.55 -23.82 -18.44
C TYR A 499 -18.60 -22.79 -17.99
N CYS A 500 -18.48 -22.23 -16.78
CA CYS A 500 -19.43 -21.23 -16.29
C CYS A 500 -19.47 -19.98 -17.20
N ARG A 501 -18.33 -19.55 -17.76
CA ARG A 501 -18.29 -18.45 -18.73
C ARG A 501 -19.06 -18.78 -20.02
N LYS A 502 -18.97 -20.02 -20.53
CA LYS A 502 -19.67 -20.46 -21.76
C LYS A 502 -21.16 -20.69 -21.51
N SER A 503 -21.52 -21.46 -20.50
CA SER A 503 -22.89 -21.93 -20.25
C SER A 503 -23.76 -20.87 -19.55
N TYR A 504 -23.23 -20.20 -18.53
CA TYR A 504 -23.99 -19.26 -17.68
C TYR A 504 -23.76 -17.79 -18.01
N LYS A 505 -22.78 -17.46 -18.89
CA LYS A 505 -22.27 -16.10 -19.16
C LYS A 505 -21.69 -15.36 -17.94
N LYS A 506 -21.84 -15.92 -16.73
CA LYS A 506 -21.40 -15.40 -15.44
C LYS A 506 -20.66 -16.51 -14.70
N VAL A 507 -19.43 -16.25 -14.28
CA VAL A 507 -18.58 -17.28 -13.65
C VAL A 507 -19.01 -17.58 -12.21
N HIS A 508 -19.29 -16.51 -11.44
CA HIS A 508 -19.63 -16.60 -10.02
C HIS A 508 -20.92 -15.84 -9.69
N PHE A 509 -21.54 -16.22 -8.57
CA PHE A 509 -22.55 -15.41 -7.90
C PHE A 509 -22.22 -15.29 -6.41
N THR A 510 -22.62 -14.17 -5.80
CA THR A 510 -22.44 -13.94 -4.36
C THR A 510 -23.70 -14.36 -3.62
N ARG A 511 -23.56 -15.14 -2.55
CA ARG A 511 -24.64 -15.44 -1.58
C ARG A 511 -24.30 -14.80 -0.24
N LEU A 512 -25.33 -14.29 0.44
CA LEU A 512 -25.24 -13.76 1.80
C LEU A 512 -26.21 -14.53 2.69
N GLU A 513 -25.73 -15.05 3.81
CA GLU A 513 -26.53 -15.84 4.76
C GLU A 513 -26.33 -15.28 6.17
N LYS A 514 -27.42 -15.10 6.92
CA LYS A 514 -27.34 -14.80 8.34
C LYS A 514 -27.15 -16.11 9.10
N ARG A 515 -25.99 -16.28 9.73
CA ARG A 515 -25.66 -17.45 10.58
C ARG A 515 -25.66 -17.01 12.05
N VAL A 516 -25.72 -18.00 12.95
CA VAL A 516 -25.61 -17.80 14.40
C VAL A 516 -24.57 -18.77 14.90
N SER A 517 -23.73 -18.31 15.83
CA SER A 517 -22.77 -19.15 16.54
C SER A 517 -22.81 -18.81 18.03
N THR A 518 -22.62 -19.81 18.89
CA THR A 518 -22.76 -19.70 20.35
C THR A 518 -21.41 -19.52 21.00
N VAL A 519 -21.16 -18.37 21.61
CA VAL A 519 -19.94 -18.14 22.36
C VAL A 519 -20.04 -18.79 23.74
N CYS A 520 -19.20 -19.81 24.01
CA CYS A 520 -19.03 -20.32 25.37
C CYS A 520 -18.40 -19.25 26.27
N GLN A 521 -19.08 -18.88 27.35
CA GLN A 521 -18.59 -17.88 28.32
C GLN A 521 -17.68 -18.48 29.41
N ARG A 522 -17.51 -19.81 29.45
CA ARG A 522 -16.70 -20.54 30.46
C ARG A 522 -15.43 -21.18 29.90
N GLU A 523 -15.18 -21.00 28.61
CA GLU A 523 -13.96 -21.47 27.95
C GLU A 523 -12.72 -20.80 28.56
N ASN A 524 -11.56 -21.44 28.43
CA ASN A 524 -10.31 -20.87 28.91
C ASN A 524 -10.05 -19.49 28.25
N SER A 525 -9.98 -18.45 29.07
CA SER A 525 -9.97 -17.06 28.64
C SER A 525 -8.62 -16.58 28.09
N PHE A 526 -7.57 -17.42 28.03
CA PHE A 526 -6.20 -16.99 27.68
C PHE A 526 -6.12 -16.08 26.45
N TYR A 527 -6.90 -16.33 25.38
CA TYR A 527 -6.91 -15.49 24.19
C TYR A 527 -7.46 -14.09 24.48
N VAL A 528 -8.62 -14.00 25.14
CA VAL A 528 -9.28 -12.74 25.50
C VAL A 528 -8.45 -11.98 26.54
N ASP A 529 -7.88 -12.68 27.50
CA ASP A 529 -7.00 -12.10 28.52
C ASP A 529 -5.70 -11.57 27.91
N THR A 530 -5.16 -12.25 26.89
CA THR A 530 -4.02 -11.75 26.10
C THR A 530 -4.37 -10.43 25.42
N VAL A 531 -5.52 -10.37 24.73
CA VAL A 531 -5.99 -9.15 24.06
C VAL A 531 -6.24 -8.02 25.07
N ARG A 532 -6.91 -8.33 26.20
CA ARG A 532 -7.19 -7.38 27.30
C ARG A 532 -5.88 -6.83 27.87
N ALA A 533 -4.94 -7.70 28.26
CA ALA A 533 -3.65 -7.29 28.80
C ALA A 533 -2.78 -6.51 27.82
N PHE A 534 -2.98 -6.67 26.50
CA PHE A 534 -2.32 -5.84 25.47
C PHE A 534 -2.97 -4.47 25.30
N ARG A 535 -4.31 -4.41 25.32
CA ARG A 535 -5.06 -3.14 25.33
C ARG A 535 -4.71 -2.30 26.56
N ASP A 536 -4.68 -2.92 27.73
CA ASP A 536 -4.48 -2.20 29.00
C ASP A 536 -3.04 -1.68 29.12
N ARG A 537 -2.04 -2.48 28.73
CA ARG A 537 -0.65 -2.02 28.56
C ARG A 537 -0.52 -0.88 27.54
N ARG A 538 -1.24 -0.94 26.42
CA ARG A 538 -1.28 0.17 25.46
C ARG A 538 -1.82 1.46 26.09
N TYR A 539 -2.84 1.37 26.94
CA TYR A 539 -3.40 2.54 27.64
C TYR A 539 -2.43 3.09 28.69
N GLU A 540 -1.73 2.22 29.43
CA GLU A 540 -0.64 2.62 30.32
C GLU A 540 0.44 3.40 29.56
N PHE A 541 0.92 2.87 28.42
CA PHE A 541 1.90 3.56 27.57
C PHE A 541 1.34 4.85 26.92
N LYS A 542 0.07 4.89 26.49
CA LYS A 542 -0.63 6.12 26.02
C LYS A 542 -0.65 7.19 27.12
N GLY A 543 -0.87 6.79 28.38
CA GLY A 543 -0.82 7.66 29.54
C GLY A 543 0.60 8.16 29.86
N LEU A 544 1.58 7.26 29.92
CA LEU A 544 2.99 7.61 30.16
C LEU A 544 3.54 8.53 29.06
N THR A 545 3.16 8.32 27.79
CA THR A 545 3.51 9.23 26.68
C THR A 545 3.02 10.65 26.94
N LYS A 546 1.77 10.83 27.40
CA LYS A 546 1.23 12.16 27.77
C LYS A 546 2.03 12.78 28.94
N VAL A 547 2.33 12.01 29.98
CA VAL A 547 3.10 12.48 31.14
C VAL A 547 4.52 12.89 30.76
N TRP A 548 5.23 12.07 29.98
CA TRP A 548 6.60 12.35 29.57
C TRP A 548 6.71 13.47 28.53
N ASN A 549 5.72 13.63 27.64
CA ASN A 549 5.62 14.83 26.79
C ASN A 549 5.42 16.11 27.61
N LYS A 550 4.62 16.08 28.69
CA LYS A 550 4.47 17.22 29.61
C LYS A 550 5.80 17.53 30.32
N LYS A 551 6.46 16.51 30.88
CA LYS A 551 7.79 16.65 31.50
C LYS A 551 8.84 17.18 30.52
N LEU A 552 8.81 16.77 29.25
CA LEU A 552 9.70 17.28 28.22
C LEU A 552 9.44 18.76 27.91
N ALA A 553 8.19 19.22 27.92
CA ALA A 553 7.86 20.63 27.78
C ALA A 553 8.31 21.46 29.00
N GLU A 554 8.13 20.92 30.21
CA GLU A 554 8.62 21.52 31.46
C GLU A 554 10.15 21.59 31.48
N ALA A 555 10.84 20.51 31.10
CA ALA A 555 12.30 20.46 31.01
C ALA A 555 12.88 21.41 29.95
N LYS A 556 12.21 21.55 28.79
CA LYS A 556 12.57 22.56 27.78
C LYS A 556 12.43 24.00 28.30
N THR A 557 11.49 24.25 29.21
CA THR A 557 11.35 25.55 29.89
C THR A 557 12.43 25.76 30.95
N SER A 558 12.90 24.70 31.63
CA SER A 558 13.94 24.80 32.67
C SER A 558 15.37 24.84 32.12
N GLY A 559 15.62 24.31 30.92
CA GLY A 559 16.91 24.39 30.22
C GLY A 559 17.96 23.33 30.62
N ASP A 560 17.63 22.37 31.48
CA ASP A 560 18.56 21.29 31.87
C ASP A 560 18.74 20.26 30.74
N ALA A 561 19.92 20.24 30.12
CA ALA A 561 20.26 19.33 29.03
C ALA A 561 20.17 17.83 29.42
N GLY A 562 20.45 17.47 30.67
CA GLY A 562 20.41 16.09 31.16
C GLY A 562 18.97 15.58 31.26
N GLU A 563 18.10 16.33 31.94
CA GLU A 563 16.69 15.99 32.04
C GLU A 563 15.93 16.17 30.71
N ILE A 564 16.33 17.11 29.83
CA ILE A 564 15.79 17.20 28.45
C ILE A 564 16.11 15.91 27.67
N LYS A 565 17.36 15.42 27.68
CA LYS A 565 17.75 14.19 26.98
C LYS A 565 17.00 12.97 27.52
N LYS A 566 16.91 12.84 28.85
CA LYS A 566 16.21 11.75 29.54
C LYS A 566 14.69 11.77 29.29
N ALA A 567 14.04 12.92 29.43
CA ALA A 567 12.62 13.07 29.15
C ALA A 567 12.29 12.87 27.67
N GLY A 568 13.18 13.30 26.76
CA GLY A 568 13.07 13.07 25.32
C GLY A 568 13.13 11.59 24.97
N ASN A 569 14.15 10.88 25.45
CA ASN A 569 14.29 9.43 25.26
C ASN A 569 13.07 8.66 25.82
N MET A 570 12.58 9.05 26.99
CA MET A 570 11.40 8.42 27.60
C MET A 570 10.12 8.69 26.82
N ALA A 571 9.90 9.91 26.33
CA ALA A 571 8.74 10.24 25.51
C ALA A 571 8.73 9.42 24.19
N VAL A 572 9.88 9.30 23.52
CA VAL A 572 10.03 8.47 22.31
C VAL A 572 9.81 6.98 22.60
N LEU A 573 10.34 6.47 23.72
CA LEU A 573 10.15 5.06 24.09
C LEU A 573 8.68 4.72 24.35
N TYR A 574 7.97 5.54 25.13
CA TYR A 574 6.56 5.28 25.44
C TYR A 574 5.63 5.46 24.23
N ASP A 575 5.91 6.42 23.33
CA ASP A 575 5.16 6.54 22.09
C ASP A 575 5.42 5.34 21.16
N SER A 576 6.67 4.88 21.06
CA SER A 576 7.02 3.67 20.32
C SER A 576 6.33 2.43 20.89
N LEU A 577 6.30 2.29 22.22
CA LEU A 577 5.61 1.20 22.92
C LEU A 577 4.10 1.19 22.67
N GLN A 578 3.41 2.34 22.76
CA GLN A 578 1.96 2.38 22.52
C GLN A 578 1.62 2.11 21.05
N LEU A 579 2.43 2.59 20.10
CA LEU A 579 2.26 2.30 18.66
C LEU A 579 2.52 0.81 18.35
N ALA A 580 3.54 0.21 18.96
CA ALA A 580 3.82 -1.22 18.82
C ALA A 580 2.64 -2.08 19.32
N HIS A 581 2.09 -1.74 20.48
CA HIS A 581 0.90 -2.41 21.00
C HIS A 581 -0.34 -2.13 20.13
N LYS A 582 -0.49 -0.95 19.51
CA LYS A 582 -1.58 -0.65 18.55
C LYS A 582 -1.50 -1.56 17.31
N CYS A 583 -0.31 -1.75 16.74
CA CYS A 583 -0.13 -2.59 15.55
C CYS A 583 -0.50 -4.07 15.84
N ILE A 584 -0.05 -4.59 16.98
CA ILE A 584 -0.40 -5.96 17.41
C ILE A 584 -1.87 -6.09 17.79
N LEU A 585 -2.45 -5.10 18.49
CA LEU A 585 -3.86 -5.12 18.90
C LEU A 585 -4.80 -5.25 17.69
N ASN A 586 -4.59 -4.44 16.66
CA ASN A 586 -5.33 -4.51 15.40
C ASN A 586 -5.10 -5.83 14.65
N SER A 587 -3.97 -6.50 14.89
CA SER A 587 -3.58 -7.74 14.21
C SER A 587 -4.21 -8.99 14.83
N PHE A 588 -4.63 -9.01 16.10
CA PHE A 588 -5.33 -10.16 16.69
C PHE A 588 -6.65 -10.49 15.98
N TYR A 589 -7.41 -9.47 15.57
CA TYR A 589 -8.64 -9.65 14.81
C TYR A 589 -8.35 -10.16 13.38
N GLY A 590 -7.33 -9.63 12.71
CA GLY A 590 -6.91 -10.14 11.39
C GLY A 590 -6.30 -11.54 11.45
N TYR A 591 -5.71 -11.93 12.59
CA TYR A 591 -5.03 -13.20 12.78
C TYR A 591 -5.97 -14.40 12.69
N VAL A 592 -7.18 -14.34 13.26
CA VAL A 592 -8.11 -15.49 13.25
C VAL A 592 -8.64 -15.84 11.85
N MET A 593 -8.39 -14.97 10.86
CA MET A 593 -8.68 -15.20 9.44
C MET A 593 -7.42 -15.45 8.58
N ARG A 594 -6.23 -15.45 9.18
CA ARG A 594 -4.97 -15.72 8.47
C ARG A 594 -4.90 -17.19 8.06
N LYS A 595 -4.58 -17.45 6.79
CA LYS A 595 -4.30 -18.81 6.28
C LYS A 595 -3.15 -19.43 7.07
N GLY A 596 -3.33 -20.66 7.55
CA GLY A 596 -2.35 -21.34 8.40
C GLY A 596 -2.21 -20.75 9.80
N ALA A 597 -3.18 -19.99 10.31
CA ALA A 597 -3.27 -19.68 11.74
C ALA A 597 -3.58 -20.94 12.55
N ARG A 598 -3.08 -21.02 13.80
CA ARG A 598 -3.44 -22.09 14.75
C ARG A 598 -4.84 -21.88 15.34
N TRP A 599 -5.16 -20.64 15.73
CA TRP A 599 -6.48 -20.27 16.24
C TRP A 599 -7.30 -19.57 15.14
N TYR A 600 -7.62 -20.33 14.09
CA TYR A 600 -8.46 -19.86 12.98
C TYR A 600 -9.95 -19.95 13.34
N SER A 601 -10.72 -18.88 13.11
CA SER A 601 -12.19 -18.88 13.16
C SER A 601 -12.77 -17.76 12.29
N MET A 602 -13.61 -18.14 11.34
CA MET A 602 -14.36 -17.21 10.49
C MET A 602 -15.57 -16.65 11.23
N GLU A 603 -16.17 -17.48 12.08
CA GLU A 603 -17.32 -17.19 12.95
C GLU A 603 -16.97 -16.02 13.86
N MET A 604 -15.81 -16.08 14.52
CA MET A 604 -15.33 -15.00 15.38
C MET A 604 -15.17 -13.69 14.60
N ALA A 605 -14.47 -13.72 13.47
CA ALA A 605 -14.27 -12.52 12.66
C ALA A 605 -15.60 -11.95 12.12
N GLY A 606 -16.53 -12.82 11.75
CA GLY A 606 -17.90 -12.48 11.34
C GLY A 606 -18.72 -11.85 12.46
N ILE A 607 -18.66 -12.39 13.68
CA ILE A 607 -19.33 -11.82 14.87
C ILE A 607 -18.75 -10.44 15.19
N VAL A 608 -17.42 -10.27 15.13
CA VAL A 608 -16.75 -8.97 15.33
C VAL A 608 -17.32 -7.93 14.36
N CYS A 609 -17.25 -8.18 13.05
CA CYS A 609 -17.74 -7.23 12.07
C CYS A 609 -19.25 -7.02 12.12
N HIS A 610 -20.06 -8.06 12.38
CA HIS A 610 -21.51 -7.89 12.49
C HIS A 610 -21.91 -7.08 13.73
N THR A 611 -21.24 -7.29 14.86
CA THR A 611 -21.50 -6.54 16.10
C THR A 611 -21.09 -5.07 15.95
N GLY A 612 -19.86 -4.80 15.48
CA GLY A 612 -19.39 -3.45 15.18
C GLY A 612 -20.28 -2.72 14.16
N ALA A 613 -20.66 -3.40 13.08
CA ALA A 613 -21.59 -2.88 12.07
C ALA A 613 -22.99 -2.56 12.64
N ASN A 614 -23.44 -3.22 13.71
CA ASN A 614 -24.71 -2.92 14.36
C ASN A 614 -24.57 -1.78 15.37
N ILE A 615 -23.47 -1.73 16.15
CA ILE A 615 -23.13 -0.61 17.03
C ILE A 615 -23.10 0.70 16.25
N ILE A 616 -22.36 0.72 15.12
CA ILE A 616 -22.19 1.93 14.34
C ILE A 616 -23.45 2.35 13.59
N LYS A 617 -24.33 1.42 13.22
CA LYS A 617 -25.66 1.75 12.70
C LYS A 617 -26.55 2.40 13.76
N ARG A 618 -26.55 1.90 15.01
CA ARG A 618 -27.30 2.52 16.11
C ARG A 618 -26.79 3.91 16.44
N ALA A 619 -25.47 4.09 16.45
CA ALA A 619 -24.88 5.42 16.59
C ALA A 619 -25.30 6.35 15.42
N ARG A 620 -25.29 5.87 14.17
CA ARG A 620 -25.77 6.62 13.00
C ARG A 620 -27.24 7.02 13.14
N GLU A 621 -28.12 6.09 13.51
CA GLU A 621 -29.56 6.34 13.73
C GLU A 621 -29.79 7.46 14.75
N ILE A 622 -29.04 7.48 15.86
CA ILE A 622 -29.09 8.57 16.86
C ILE A 622 -28.58 9.88 16.25
N THR A 623 -27.44 9.86 15.56
CA THR A 623 -26.87 11.04 14.89
C THR A 623 -27.83 11.64 13.84
N GLU A 624 -28.59 10.83 13.10
CA GLU A 624 -29.63 11.27 12.16
C GLU A 624 -30.84 11.93 12.83
N CYS A 625 -31.02 11.76 14.15
CA CYS A 625 -32.06 12.43 14.91
C CYS A 625 -31.61 13.80 15.45
N ILE A 626 -30.31 14.02 15.64
CA ILE A 626 -29.75 15.17 16.39
C ILE A 626 -28.79 16.04 15.58
N GLY A 627 -28.45 15.63 14.35
CA GLY A 627 -27.49 16.30 13.49
C GLY A 627 -27.49 15.70 12.08
N ARG A 628 -26.34 15.73 11.42
CA ARG A 628 -26.16 15.22 10.05
C ARG A 628 -24.90 14.35 9.98
N PRO A 629 -25.01 13.02 9.90
CA PRO A 629 -23.86 12.17 9.64
C PRO A 629 -23.40 12.33 8.19
N LEU A 630 -22.09 12.43 7.99
CA LEU A 630 -21.46 12.78 6.72
C LEU A 630 -20.81 11.56 6.06
N GLU A 631 -20.00 10.82 6.82
CA GLU A 631 -19.39 9.55 6.43
C GLU A 631 -19.32 8.60 7.62
N LEU A 632 -19.32 7.30 7.34
CA LEU A 632 -19.21 6.22 8.31
C LEU A 632 -18.20 5.22 7.74
N ASP A 633 -17.14 4.96 8.50
CA ASP A 633 -16.12 3.96 8.13
C ASP A 633 -15.89 2.97 9.27
N THR A 634 -16.45 1.77 9.09
CA THR A 634 -16.21 0.53 9.86
C THR A 634 -16.65 0.59 11.31
N ASP A 635 -15.98 1.42 12.07
CA ASP A 635 -16.03 1.55 13.52
C ASP A 635 -16.33 3.00 13.96
N GLY A 636 -16.15 4.01 13.08
CA GLY A 636 -16.43 5.43 13.36
C GLY A 636 -17.40 6.15 12.41
N ILE A 637 -17.95 7.28 12.88
CA ILE A 637 -18.85 8.18 12.14
C ILE A 637 -18.31 9.60 12.18
N TRP A 638 -18.10 10.18 10.99
CA TRP A 638 -17.98 11.62 10.79
C TRP A 638 -19.37 12.26 10.82
N ALA A 639 -19.64 13.09 11.82
CA ALA A 639 -20.92 13.76 12.02
C ALA A 639 -20.77 15.26 12.15
N ALA A 640 -21.75 16.02 11.66
CA ALA A 640 -21.93 17.41 11.98
C ALA A 640 -23.11 17.59 12.96
N LEU A 641 -22.85 18.23 14.10
CA LEU A 641 -23.85 18.61 15.11
C LEU A 641 -24.06 20.13 15.15
N PRO A 642 -25.23 20.65 15.59
CA PRO A 642 -25.43 22.08 15.78
C PRO A 642 -24.47 22.68 16.82
N SER A 643 -24.00 23.91 16.61
CA SER A 643 -23.16 24.68 17.56
C SER A 643 -23.78 24.83 18.97
N SER A 644 -25.10 24.81 19.07
CA SER A 644 -25.87 24.88 20.32
C SER A 644 -26.01 23.54 21.05
N PHE A 645 -25.52 22.44 20.46
CA PHE A 645 -25.56 21.12 21.07
C PHE A 645 -24.66 21.03 22.33
N PRO A 646 -25.09 20.36 23.41
CA PRO A 646 -24.24 20.14 24.59
C PRO A 646 -22.92 19.47 24.21
N GLU A 647 -21.80 20.17 24.46
CA GLU A 647 -20.48 19.76 23.97
C GLU A 647 -19.60 19.17 25.09
N ASN A 648 -18.68 19.97 25.63
CA ASN A 648 -17.69 19.56 26.62
C ASN A 648 -17.93 20.26 27.96
N TYR A 649 -18.07 19.49 29.03
CA TYR A 649 -18.39 19.97 30.37
C TYR A 649 -17.28 19.65 31.35
N THR A 650 -16.89 20.61 32.20
CA THR A 650 -15.87 20.39 33.23
C THR A 650 -16.51 20.07 34.57
N ILE A 651 -16.34 18.82 35.00
CA ILE A 651 -16.68 18.33 36.34
C ILE A 651 -15.55 18.71 37.29
N LYS A 652 -15.90 19.34 38.42
CA LYS A 652 -15.03 19.61 39.56
C LYS A 652 -15.23 18.51 40.61
N SER A 653 -14.14 17.97 41.13
CA SER A 653 -14.20 16.90 42.12
C SER A 653 -13.17 17.06 43.22
N THR A 654 -13.50 16.58 44.41
CA THR A 654 -12.57 16.43 45.55
C THR A 654 -11.64 15.21 45.40
N HIS A 655 -11.82 14.39 44.36
CA HIS A 655 -11.04 13.16 44.14
C HIS A 655 -9.54 13.45 43.87
N PRO A 656 -8.60 12.93 44.69
CA PRO A 656 -7.22 13.41 44.73
C PRO A 656 -6.39 13.16 43.46
N LYS A 657 -6.80 12.22 42.59
CA LYS A 657 -6.14 11.98 41.29
C LYS A 657 -6.79 12.72 40.11
N LYS A 658 -8.02 13.23 40.28
CA LYS A 658 -8.84 13.81 39.20
C LYS A 658 -9.66 15.02 39.70
N PRO A 659 -9.02 16.13 40.12
CA PRO A 659 -9.72 17.29 40.68
C PRO A 659 -10.56 18.05 39.65
N LYS A 660 -10.23 17.92 38.36
CA LYS A 660 -11.01 18.44 37.23
C LYS A 660 -11.01 17.41 36.10
N VAL A 661 -12.15 17.18 35.49
CA VAL A 661 -12.36 16.23 34.39
C VAL A 661 -13.26 16.86 33.35
N THR A 662 -12.95 16.66 32.07
CA THR A 662 -13.78 17.15 30.95
C THR A 662 -14.55 15.98 30.33
N ILE A 663 -15.87 16.03 30.42
CA ILE A 663 -16.80 15.05 29.85
C ILE A 663 -17.33 15.59 28.52
N SER A 664 -17.22 14.79 27.46
CA SER A 664 -17.84 15.09 26.16
C SER A 664 -19.23 14.45 26.10
N TYR A 665 -20.29 15.27 26.14
CA TYR A 665 -21.67 14.78 26.12
C TYR A 665 -22.02 13.97 24.85
N PRO A 666 -21.54 14.33 23.64
CA PRO A 666 -21.74 13.51 22.43
C PRO A 666 -21.12 12.11 22.53
N GLY A 667 -20.03 11.94 23.28
CA GLY A 667 -19.45 10.63 23.58
C GLY A 667 -20.30 9.86 24.59
N ALA A 668 -20.57 10.48 25.73
CA ALA A 668 -21.32 9.87 26.83
C ALA A 668 -22.73 9.38 26.39
N MET A 669 -23.45 10.14 25.57
CA MET A 669 -24.78 9.74 25.07
C MET A 669 -24.75 8.49 24.15
N LEU A 670 -23.63 8.26 23.46
CA LEU A 670 -23.46 7.06 22.64
C LEU A 670 -22.93 5.90 23.49
N ASN A 671 -22.12 6.16 24.52
CA ASN A 671 -21.65 5.15 25.45
C ASN A 671 -22.77 4.56 26.32
N ILE A 672 -23.76 5.36 26.75
CA ILE A 672 -24.94 4.81 27.44
C ILE A 672 -25.80 3.92 26.50
N MET A 673 -25.93 4.28 25.21
CA MET A 673 -26.59 3.41 24.21
C MET A 673 -25.82 2.09 24.01
N VAL A 674 -24.49 2.17 23.92
CA VAL A 674 -23.62 0.99 23.83
C VAL A 674 -23.80 0.10 25.06
N LYS A 675 -23.81 0.69 26.26
CA LYS A 675 -24.04 -0.02 27.51
C LYS A 675 -25.39 -0.73 27.51
N ASP A 676 -26.46 -0.07 27.10
CA ASP A 676 -27.80 -0.63 27.16
C ASP A 676 -28.07 -1.73 26.13
N LEU A 677 -27.47 -1.63 24.94
CA LEU A 677 -27.76 -2.53 23.82
C LEU A 677 -26.72 -3.65 23.61
N PHE A 678 -25.48 -3.49 24.09
CA PHE A 678 -24.37 -4.38 23.73
C PHE A 678 -23.59 -4.97 24.93
N THR A 679 -23.99 -4.67 26.18
CA THR A 679 -23.37 -5.27 27.38
C THR A 679 -23.48 -6.80 27.40
N ASN A 680 -22.52 -7.44 28.07
CA ASN A 680 -22.51 -8.88 28.27
C ASN A 680 -22.82 -9.28 29.72
N ASP A 681 -24.10 -9.40 30.05
CA ASP A 681 -24.63 -9.89 31.34
C ASP A 681 -24.50 -11.43 31.52
N GLN A 682 -23.67 -12.08 30.70
CA GLN A 682 -23.39 -13.51 30.73
C GLN A 682 -21.89 -13.80 30.89
N TYR A 683 -21.04 -12.80 31.12
CA TYR A 683 -19.60 -13.01 31.28
C TYR A 683 -19.34 -13.86 32.54
N ASN A 684 -18.79 -15.07 32.38
CA ASN A 684 -18.46 -15.97 33.50
C ASN A 684 -16.95 -15.90 33.74
N ASP A 685 -16.53 -15.42 34.91
CA ASP A 685 -15.15 -15.50 35.37
C ASP A 685 -14.96 -16.71 36.29
N LEU A 686 -13.80 -17.37 36.22
CA LEU A 686 -13.44 -18.48 37.11
C LEU A 686 -12.99 -17.93 38.47
N ALA A 687 -13.89 -17.98 39.46
CA ALA A 687 -13.67 -17.43 40.80
C ALA A 687 -12.89 -18.39 41.72
N ASP A 688 -13.02 -19.71 41.51
CA ASP A 688 -12.21 -20.73 42.17
C ASP A 688 -11.88 -21.85 41.16
N ALA A 689 -10.59 -21.97 40.83
CA ALA A 689 -10.09 -22.96 39.89
C ALA A 689 -10.10 -24.40 40.45
N ASN A 690 -9.97 -24.59 41.77
CA ASN A 690 -9.98 -25.91 42.38
C ASN A 690 -11.41 -26.48 42.45
N GLN A 691 -12.40 -25.63 42.65
CA GLN A 691 -13.82 -26.01 42.70
C GLN A 691 -14.55 -25.85 41.35
N HIS A 692 -13.86 -25.37 40.30
CA HIS A 692 -14.46 -24.98 39.02
C HIS A 692 -15.68 -24.05 39.18
N LYS A 693 -15.60 -23.11 40.13
CA LYS A 693 -16.70 -22.21 40.49
C LYS A 693 -16.60 -20.92 39.68
N TYR A 694 -17.66 -20.62 38.93
CA TYR A 694 -17.75 -19.41 38.11
C TYR A 694 -18.63 -18.35 38.75
N SER A 695 -18.24 -17.08 38.67
CA SER A 695 -19.05 -15.91 38.97
C SER A 695 -19.52 -15.24 37.68
N ILE A 696 -20.79 -14.86 37.59
CA ILE A 696 -21.32 -14.10 36.45
C ILE A 696 -21.27 -12.60 36.76
N ARG A 697 -20.74 -11.80 35.83
CA ARG A 697 -20.81 -10.34 35.88
C ARG A 697 -21.22 -9.75 34.53
N SER A 698 -21.68 -8.51 34.55
CA SER A 698 -21.87 -7.71 33.34
C SER A 698 -20.53 -7.13 32.89
N GLU A 699 -20.07 -7.49 31.70
CA GLU A 699 -18.85 -6.94 31.09
C GLU A 699 -19.23 -6.08 29.87
N ASN A 700 -18.74 -4.85 29.85
CA ASN A 700 -18.70 -4.03 28.65
C ASN A 700 -17.49 -3.10 28.71
N SER A 701 -16.66 -3.11 27.67
CA SER A 701 -15.50 -2.21 27.54
C SER A 701 -15.42 -1.56 26.17
N ILE A 702 -16.60 -1.38 25.57
CA ILE A 702 -16.82 -0.65 24.32
C ILE A 702 -17.11 0.80 24.71
N PHE A 703 -16.24 1.71 24.28
CA PHE A 703 -16.39 3.14 24.49
C PHE A 703 -16.03 3.88 23.20
N PHE A 704 -16.83 4.87 22.89
CA PHE A 704 -16.58 5.85 21.86
C PHE A 704 -15.78 7.01 22.47
N GLU A 705 -14.52 7.18 22.05
CA GLU A 705 -13.71 8.39 22.31
C GLU A 705 -14.09 9.44 21.25
N VAL A 706 -14.33 10.70 21.64
CA VAL A 706 -14.63 11.81 20.71
C VAL A 706 -13.35 12.55 20.34
N ASP A 707 -13.09 12.74 19.05
CA ASP A 707 -11.97 13.53 18.50
C ASP A 707 -12.47 14.71 17.66
N GLY A 708 -11.95 15.92 17.90
CA GLY A 708 -12.47 17.20 17.39
C GLY A 708 -12.56 18.28 18.48
N PRO A 709 -13.17 19.45 18.20
CA PRO A 709 -13.82 19.82 16.95
C PRO A 709 -12.83 20.23 15.84
N TYR A 710 -13.20 19.95 14.58
CA TYR A 710 -12.42 20.28 13.39
C TYR A 710 -12.92 21.53 12.67
N LEU A 711 -12.01 22.23 11.98
CA LEU A 711 -12.31 23.43 11.19
C LEU A 711 -13.11 23.11 9.92
N ALA A 712 -12.68 22.09 9.18
CA ALA A 712 -13.25 21.77 7.87
C ALA A 712 -13.20 20.27 7.57
N MET A 713 -14.22 19.78 6.87
CA MET A 713 -14.27 18.46 6.25
C MET A 713 -14.76 18.58 4.79
N ILE A 714 -14.03 17.96 3.86
CA ILE A 714 -14.35 17.95 2.43
C ILE A 714 -14.57 16.51 1.94
N LEU A 715 -15.74 16.26 1.38
CA LEU A 715 -16.24 14.94 0.95
C LEU A 715 -16.59 14.96 -0.55
N PRO A 716 -15.93 14.14 -1.40
CA PRO A 716 -16.14 14.14 -2.84
C PRO A 716 -17.35 13.28 -3.25
N ALA A 717 -18.03 13.69 -4.31
CA ALA A 717 -19.17 12.98 -4.89
C ALA A 717 -18.77 12.05 -6.05
N SER A 718 -19.63 11.07 -6.35
CA SER A 718 -19.49 10.19 -7.52
C SER A 718 -19.90 10.90 -8.82
N LYS A 719 -19.33 10.48 -9.96
CA LYS A 719 -19.82 10.86 -11.30
C LYS A 719 -21.12 10.12 -11.68
N GLU A 720 -21.34 8.94 -11.14
CA GLU A 720 -22.52 8.10 -11.38
C GLU A 720 -23.62 8.37 -10.35
N GLU A 721 -24.88 8.50 -10.80
CA GLU A 721 -26.03 8.72 -9.90
C GLU A 721 -26.20 7.57 -8.89
N GLY A 722 -26.62 7.91 -7.66
CA GLY A 722 -26.90 6.96 -6.59
C GLY A 722 -25.66 6.30 -5.96
N LYS A 723 -24.52 6.26 -6.66
CA LYS A 723 -23.23 5.84 -6.09
C LYS A 723 -22.60 6.99 -5.31
N LYS A 724 -21.83 6.65 -4.27
CA LYS A 724 -21.10 7.62 -3.43
C LYS A 724 -19.67 7.12 -3.19
N LEU A 725 -18.73 8.04 -2.98
CA LEU A 725 -17.31 7.72 -2.83
C LEU A 725 -16.96 7.49 -1.36
N LYS A 726 -16.91 6.22 -0.96
CA LYS A 726 -16.52 5.79 0.40
C LYS A 726 -15.01 5.91 0.63
N LYS A 727 -14.58 6.13 1.88
CA LYS A 727 -13.17 6.22 2.32
C LYS A 727 -12.38 7.32 1.60
N ARG A 728 -13.02 8.45 1.28
CA ARG A 728 -12.38 9.62 0.65
C ARG A 728 -12.84 10.90 1.34
N TYR A 729 -11.93 11.53 2.08
CA TYR A 729 -12.18 12.79 2.77
C TYR A 729 -10.87 13.50 3.12
N ALA A 730 -10.97 14.82 3.30
CA ALA A 730 -9.91 15.68 3.82
C ALA A 730 -10.47 16.43 5.04
N VAL A 731 -9.71 16.46 6.14
CA VAL A 731 -10.11 17.05 7.42
C VAL A 731 -9.00 17.99 7.91
N PHE A 732 -9.39 19.16 8.41
CA PHE A 732 -8.47 20.21 8.86
C PHE A 732 -8.69 20.57 10.32
N ASN A 733 -7.59 20.78 11.03
CA ASN A 733 -7.56 21.26 12.42
C ASN A 733 -7.94 22.75 12.51
N PRO A 734 -8.30 23.25 13.71
CA PRO A 734 -8.55 24.68 13.96
C PRO A 734 -7.41 25.63 13.56
N ASP A 735 -6.15 25.17 13.53
CA ASP A 735 -4.98 25.94 13.09
C ASP A 735 -4.80 25.97 11.55
N GLY A 736 -5.72 25.36 10.79
CA GLY A 736 -5.62 25.21 9.34
C GLY A 736 -4.67 24.10 8.86
N SER A 737 -4.03 23.36 9.78
CA SER A 737 -3.20 22.21 9.40
C SER A 737 -4.07 21.02 8.96
N LEU A 738 -3.52 20.21 8.05
CA LEU A 738 -4.20 19.02 7.54
C LEU A 738 -4.16 17.91 8.61
N ALA A 739 -5.30 17.69 9.28
CA ALA A 739 -5.47 16.66 10.30
C ALA A 739 -5.44 15.27 9.68
N GLU A 740 -6.31 15.04 8.69
CA GLU A 740 -6.42 13.75 8.03
C GLU A 740 -6.77 13.87 6.54
N LEU A 741 -6.29 12.91 5.75
CA LEU A 741 -6.53 12.83 4.31
C LEU A 741 -6.56 11.37 3.89
N LYS A 742 -7.69 10.90 3.37
CA LYS A 742 -7.95 9.48 3.06
C LYS A 742 -8.37 9.29 1.61
N GLY A 743 -7.93 8.18 1.02
CA GLY A 743 -8.37 7.66 -0.28
C GLY A 743 -8.03 8.47 -1.54
N PHE A 744 -7.65 9.74 -1.45
CA PHE A 744 -7.31 10.61 -2.58
C PHE A 744 -6.00 10.24 -3.30
N GLU A 745 -5.94 10.58 -4.59
CA GLU A 745 -4.88 10.27 -5.54
C GLU A 745 -3.51 10.86 -5.15
N ILE A 746 -3.48 12.02 -4.47
CA ILE A 746 -2.30 12.62 -3.84
C ILE A 746 -1.50 11.64 -2.96
N LYS A 747 -2.16 10.82 -2.13
CA LYS A 747 -1.52 9.80 -1.27
C LYS A 747 -1.26 8.47 -1.99
N ARG A 748 -1.73 8.26 -3.23
CA ARG A 748 -1.57 6.98 -3.96
C ARG A 748 -0.24 6.96 -4.72
N ARG A 749 0.44 5.81 -4.77
CA ARG A 749 1.59 5.62 -5.66
C ARG A 749 1.13 5.69 -7.11
N GLY A 750 1.83 6.46 -7.94
CA GLY A 750 1.78 6.31 -9.39
C GLY A 750 0.62 6.96 -10.16
N GLU A 751 -0.34 7.57 -9.48
CA GLU A 751 -1.38 8.39 -10.12
C GLU A 751 -0.76 9.61 -10.83
N LEU A 752 -1.48 10.13 -11.84
CA LEU A 752 -1.11 11.28 -12.67
C LEU A 752 -0.72 12.51 -11.83
N GLN A 753 0.49 13.05 -12.04
CA GLN A 753 1.04 14.13 -11.21
C GLN A 753 0.23 15.42 -11.25
N LEU A 754 -0.33 15.80 -12.41
CA LEU A 754 -1.29 16.89 -12.56
C LEU A 754 -2.45 16.81 -11.54
N VAL A 755 -3.02 15.62 -11.34
CA VAL A 755 -4.12 15.42 -10.38
C VAL A 755 -3.62 15.57 -8.94
N LYS A 756 -2.37 15.20 -8.65
CA LYS A 756 -1.77 15.38 -7.32
C LYS A 756 -1.45 16.84 -7.01
N LYS A 757 -0.84 17.57 -7.95
CA LYS A 757 -0.57 19.01 -7.81
C LYS A 757 -1.88 19.79 -7.68
N PHE A 758 -2.89 19.49 -8.51
CA PHE A 758 -4.25 20.01 -8.36
C PHE A 758 -4.84 19.73 -6.97
N GLN A 759 -4.87 18.46 -6.52
CA GLN A 759 -5.41 18.09 -5.21
C GLN A 759 -4.69 18.81 -4.05
N SER A 760 -3.36 18.92 -4.12
CA SER A 760 -2.58 19.64 -3.11
C SER A 760 -3.00 21.12 -2.99
N SER A 761 -3.21 21.78 -4.14
CA SER A 761 -3.63 23.19 -4.18
C SER A 761 -5.11 23.41 -3.81
N VAL A 762 -6.03 22.55 -4.26
CA VAL A 762 -7.48 22.76 -4.08
C VAL A 762 -7.92 22.55 -2.63
N PHE A 763 -7.30 21.62 -1.88
CA PHE A 763 -7.68 21.39 -0.48
C PHE A 763 -7.37 22.59 0.42
N GLN A 764 -6.31 23.34 0.15
CA GLN A 764 -6.02 24.60 0.84
C GLN A 764 -6.96 25.74 0.40
N ALA A 765 -7.45 25.72 -0.85
CA ALA A 765 -8.39 26.73 -1.34
C ALA A 765 -9.76 26.65 -0.65
N PHE A 766 -10.21 25.46 -0.24
CA PHE A 766 -11.48 25.30 0.52
C PHE A 766 -11.47 25.96 1.91
N LEU A 767 -10.31 26.34 2.45
CA LEU A 767 -10.18 27.10 3.70
C LEU A 767 -10.35 28.62 3.52
N LYS A 768 -10.50 29.11 2.29
CA LYS A 768 -10.68 30.55 1.97
C LYS A 768 -12.16 30.88 1.75
N GLY A 769 -12.53 32.15 1.94
CA GLY A 769 -13.92 32.62 1.85
C GLY A 769 -14.71 32.43 3.14
N GLY A 770 -15.71 33.29 3.36
CA GLY A 770 -16.61 33.27 4.54
C GLY A 770 -18.02 32.74 4.23
N THR A 771 -18.36 32.54 2.96
CA THR A 771 -19.62 31.91 2.52
C THR A 771 -19.34 30.65 1.69
N ILE A 772 -20.29 29.71 1.65
CA ILE A 772 -20.13 28.47 0.86
C ILE A 772 -19.93 28.77 -0.64
N GLN A 773 -20.50 29.87 -1.15
CA GLN A 773 -20.31 30.35 -2.51
C GLN A 773 -18.88 30.85 -2.74
N GLU A 774 -18.32 31.65 -1.83
CA GLU A 774 -16.92 32.12 -1.90
C GLU A 774 -15.91 30.97 -1.79
N VAL A 775 -16.19 29.98 -0.92
CA VAL A 775 -15.40 28.75 -0.80
C VAL A 775 -15.29 28.02 -2.14
N TYR A 776 -16.44 27.77 -2.79
CA TYR A 776 -16.45 27.14 -4.11
C TYR A 776 -15.86 28.03 -5.20
N ALA A 777 -15.98 29.35 -5.12
CA ALA A 777 -15.34 30.29 -6.04
C ALA A 777 -13.80 30.27 -5.91
N SER A 778 -13.26 30.17 -4.69
CA SER A 778 -11.81 30.05 -4.46
C SER A 778 -11.27 28.72 -4.98
N ALA A 779 -11.98 27.61 -4.75
CA ALA A 779 -11.66 26.31 -5.33
C ALA A 779 -11.77 26.33 -6.87
N ALA A 780 -12.73 27.06 -7.43
CA ALA A 780 -12.89 27.22 -8.87
C ALA A 780 -11.74 28.03 -9.51
N THR A 781 -11.24 29.10 -8.87
CA THR A 781 -10.07 29.84 -9.37
C THR A 781 -8.85 28.92 -9.53
N VAL A 782 -8.64 27.99 -8.59
CA VAL A 782 -7.59 26.97 -8.71
C VAL A 782 -7.88 25.98 -9.84
N ALA A 783 -9.14 25.55 -10.00
CA ALA A 783 -9.54 24.67 -11.08
C ALA A 783 -9.34 25.30 -12.47
N ASP A 784 -9.76 26.56 -12.65
CA ASP A 784 -9.61 27.30 -13.90
C ASP A 784 -8.15 27.52 -14.28
N TYR A 785 -7.27 27.85 -13.31
CA TYR A 785 -5.82 27.90 -13.54
C TYR A 785 -5.26 26.58 -14.13
N TRP A 786 -5.59 25.44 -13.51
CA TRP A 786 -5.12 24.14 -14.03
C TRP A 786 -5.77 23.75 -15.36
N ILE A 787 -7.00 24.19 -15.62
CA ILE A 787 -7.66 24.05 -16.92
C ILE A 787 -6.95 24.92 -17.98
N ASP A 788 -6.56 26.15 -17.68
CA ASP A 788 -5.86 27.06 -18.59
C ASP A 788 -4.46 26.55 -18.97
N VAL A 789 -3.74 25.92 -18.04
CA VAL A 789 -2.49 25.21 -18.34
C VAL A 789 -2.69 24.13 -19.41
N LEU A 790 -3.83 23.42 -19.39
CA LEU A 790 -4.15 22.42 -20.42
C LEU A 790 -4.63 23.02 -21.75
N TYR A 791 -5.50 24.04 -21.73
CA TYR A 791 -5.98 24.70 -22.96
C TYR A 791 -4.86 25.44 -23.70
N SER A 792 -3.95 26.07 -22.96
CA SER A 792 -2.73 26.68 -23.52
C SER A 792 -1.65 25.66 -23.93
N LYS A 793 -1.91 24.35 -23.77
CA LYS A 793 -0.97 23.24 -24.03
C LYS A 793 0.38 23.43 -23.32
N ALA A 794 0.36 24.06 -22.14
CA ALA A 794 1.53 24.43 -21.38
C ALA A 794 2.61 25.13 -22.23
N ALA A 795 2.21 26.09 -23.08
CA ALA A 795 3.11 26.82 -23.99
C ALA A 795 4.28 27.51 -23.26
N ASN A 796 4.01 28.09 -22.09
CA ASN A 796 5.00 28.84 -21.29
C ASN A 796 5.78 27.97 -20.28
N MET A 797 5.61 26.64 -20.31
CA MET A 797 6.23 25.70 -19.36
C MET A 797 7.45 25.00 -19.99
N PRO A 798 8.59 24.86 -19.30
CA PRO A 798 9.71 24.06 -19.78
C PRO A 798 9.33 22.58 -20.00
N GLU A 799 9.96 21.90 -20.96
CA GLU A 799 9.63 20.49 -21.25
C GLU A 799 9.83 19.57 -20.04
N ALA A 800 10.86 19.81 -19.22
CA ALA A 800 11.13 19.02 -18.02
C ALA A 800 9.98 19.09 -16.99
N GLU A 801 9.47 20.30 -16.74
CA GLU A 801 8.33 20.52 -15.83
C GLU A 801 7.04 19.93 -16.42
N LEU A 802 6.83 20.08 -17.73
CA LEU A 802 5.71 19.45 -18.43
C LEU A 802 5.75 17.93 -18.27
N PHE A 803 6.90 17.29 -18.54
CA PHE A 803 7.07 15.85 -18.37
C PHE A 803 6.79 15.38 -16.94
N GLU A 804 7.22 16.14 -15.93
CA GLU A 804 6.88 15.86 -14.54
C GLU A 804 5.35 15.87 -14.34
N LEU A 805 4.70 16.97 -14.75
CA LEU A 805 3.26 17.24 -14.58
C LEU A 805 2.35 16.20 -15.25
N ILE A 806 2.62 15.84 -16.50
CA ILE A 806 1.77 14.94 -17.29
C ILE A 806 2.14 13.46 -17.18
N SER A 807 3.26 13.12 -16.51
CA SER A 807 3.64 11.72 -16.33
C SER A 807 2.72 10.96 -15.35
N GLU A 808 2.37 9.73 -15.72
CA GLU A 808 1.78 8.73 -14.83
C GLU A 808 2.81 7.60 -14.62
N ASN A 809 2.91 7.03 -13.42
CA ASN A 809 3.99 6.09 -13.06
C ASN A 809 3.47 4.83 -12.36
N ARG A 810 3.16 3.77 -13.12
CA ARG A 810 2.59 2.55 -12.57
C ARG A 810 3.63 1.45 -12.40
N SER A 811 3.85 1.00 -11.17
CA SER A 811 4.69 -0.17 -10.89
C SER A 811 3.96 -1.48 -11.23
N MET A 812 4.66 -2.41 -11.88
CA MET A 812 4.17 -3.77 -12.16
C MET A 812 4.49 -4.71 -10.99
N SER A 813 3.52 -5.48 -10.51
CA SER A 813 3.69 -6.36 -9.35
C SER A 813 4.28 -7.75 -9.67
N ARG A 814 4.35 -8.10 -10.96
CA ARG A 814 4.87 -9.40 -11.47
C ARG A 814 5.75 -9.16 -12.69
N LYS A 815 6.43 -10.20 -13.20
CA LYS A 815 7.25 -10.11 -14.42
C LYS A 815 6.33 -9.90 -15.64
N LEU A 816 6.86 -9.36 -16.74
CA LEU A 816 6.03 -9.05 -17.92
C LEU A 816 5.32 -10.30 -18.50
N ASP A 817 6.03 -11.43 -18.51
CA ASP A 817 5.52 -12.70 -19.04
C ASP A 817 4.32 -13.24 -18.24
N ASP A 818 4.28 -13.01 -16.92
CA ASP A 818 3.20 -13.44 -16.01
C ASP A 818 1.82 -12.80 -16.32
N TYR A 819 1.80 -11.72 -17.10
CA TYR A 819 0.58 -11.05 -17.55
C TYR A 819 0.05 -11.56 -18.90
N GLY A 820 0.87 -12.28 -19.68
CA GLY A 820 0.48 -12.88 -20.96
C GLY A 820 -0.23 -11.92 -21.92
N SER A 821 -1.50 -12.22 -22.22
CA SER A 821 -2.35 -11.48 -23.17
C SER A 821 -3.14 -10.30 -22.57
N GLN A 822 -2.98 -10.00 -21.27
CA GLN A 822 -3.67 -8.87 -20.65
C GLN A 822 -3.25 -7.53 -21.29
N LYS A 823 -4.20 -6.60 -21.45
CA LYS A 823 -3.95 -5.24 -21.96
C LYS A 823 -4.05 -4.23 -20.82
N SER A 824 -2.98 -3.48 -20.58
CA SER A 824 -2.95 -2.31 -19.68
C SER A 824 -1.92 -1.30 -20.16
N THR A 825 -1.99 -0.05 -19.69
CA THR A 825 -0.98 0.98 -19.99
C THR A 825 0.41 0.56 -19.53
N SER A 826 0.53 -0.02 -18.32
CA SER A 826 1.79 -0.56 -17.79
C SER A 826 2.38 -1.66 -18.68
N ILE A 827 1.56 -2.63 -19.12
CA ILE A 827 2.01 -3.74 -19.97
C ILE A 827 2.50 -3.22 -21.32
N SER A 828 1.79 -2.27 -21.94
CA SER A 828 2.23 -1.65 -23.20
C SER A 828 3.51 -0.84 -23.02
N THR A 829 3.64 -0.11 -21.91
CA THR A 829 4.86 0.65 -21.57
C THR A 829 6.05 -0.28 -21.36
N ALA A 830 5.89 -1.39 -20.62
CA ALA A 830 6.91 -2.40 -20.41
C ALA A 830 7.33 -3.10 -21.72
N LYS A 831 6.35 -3.47 -22.57
CA LYS A 831 6.63 -4.02 -23.92
C LYS A 831 7.43 -3.03 -24.77
N ARG A 832 7.09 -1.74 -24.74
CA ARG A 832 7.84 -0.67 -25.42
C ARG A 832 9.24 -0.49 -24.85
N LEU A 833 9.41 -0.47 -23.53
CA LEU A 833 10.73 -0.41 -22.87
C LEU A 833 11.62 -1.58 -23.28
N ALA A 834 11.11 -2.81 -23.25
CA ALA A 834 11.85 -3.99 -23.74
C ALA A 834 12.23 -3.86 -25.23
N GLU A 835 11.33 -3.32 -26.06
CA GLU A 835 11.55 -3.14 -27.50
C GLU A 835 12.71 -2.20 -27.87
N PHE A 836 13.07 -1.23 -27.01
CA PHE A 836 14.17 -0.27 -27.28
C PHE A 836 15.36 -0.32 -26.32
N LEU A 837 15.18 -0.70 -25.05
CA LEU A 837 16.27 -0.89 -24.07
C LEU A 837 16.75 -2.36 -23.97
N GLY A 838 15.98 -3.29 -24.52
CA GLY A 838 16.23 -4.73 -24.51
C GLY A 838 15.50 -5.48 -23.39
N ASP A 839 15.32 -6.78 -23.59
CA ASP A 839 14.53 -7.67 -22.71
C ASP A 839 15.02 -7.73 -21.26
N GLN A 840 16.27 -7.32 -20.97
CA GLN A 840 16.79 -7.18 -19.60
C GLN A 840 15.88 -6.31 -18.71
N MET A 841 15.28 -5.24 -19.25
CA MET A 841 14.46 -4.29 -18.47
C MET A 841 13.16 -4.88 -17.91
N VAL A 842 12.72 -6.03 -18.40
CA VAL A 842 11.43 -6.66 -18.04
C VAL A 842 11.59 -8.02 -17.38
N LYS A 843 12.84 -8.43 -17.11
CA LYS A 843 13.15 -9.71 -16.45
C LYS A 843 12.57 -9.79 -15.06
N ASP A 844 12.54 -8.70 -14.30
CA ASP A 844 12.18 -8.70 -12.89
C ASP A 844 10.87 -7.98 -12.57
N ALA A 845 10.27 -8.38 -11.44
CA ALA A 845 9.05 -7.77 -10.94
C ALA A 845 9.36 -6.42 -10.29
N GLY A 846 8.38 -5.52 -10.23
CA GLY A 846 8.54 -4.19 -9.63
C GLY A 846 8.80 -3.05 -10.62
N LEU A 847 8.99 -3.34 -11.93
CA LEU A 847 9.27 -2.35 -12.97
C LEU A 847 8.34 -1.13 -12.88
N SER A 848 8.93 0.06 -12.76
CA SER A 848 8.19 1.33 -12.68
C SER A 848 7.92 1.88 -14.09
N CYS A 849 6.73 1.62 -14.62
CA CYS A 849 6.34 2.12 -15.93
C CYS A 849 5.92 3.60 -15.84
N ARG A 850 6.86 4.52 -16.07
CA ARG A 850 6.59 5.96 -16.24
C ARG A 850 6.25 6.25 -17.71
N PHE A 851 5.03 6.71 -17.97
CA PHE A 851 4.50 6.92 -19.32
C PHE A 851 3.66 8.19 -19.45
N ILE A 852 3.44 8.56 -20.72
CA ILE A 852 2.51 9.59 -21.18
C ILE A 852 1.50 8.96 -22.14
N ILE A 853 0.35 9.60 -22.38
CA ILE A 853 -0.64 9.19 -23.38
C ILE A 853 -0.53 10.08 -24.63
N SER A 854 -0.36 9.46 -25.80
CA SER A 854 -0.28 10.16 -27.09
C SER A 854 -1.63 10.21 -27.83
N LYS A 855 -1.93 11.27 -28.57
CA LYS A 855 -3.18 11.39 -29.36
C LYS A 855 -3.26 10.32 -30.47
N LYS A 856 -2.13 10.07 -31.15
CA LYS A 856 -2.03 9.05 -32.21
C LYS A 856 -1.63 7.68 -31.64
N PRO A 857 -2.09 6.56 -32.23
CA PRO A 857 -3.03 6.47 -33.35
C PRO A 857 -4.46 6.85 -32.92
N GLU A 858 -5.16 7.66 -33.72
CA GLU A 858 -6.52 8.08 -33.42
C GLU A 858 -7.50 6.89 -33.45
N GLY A 859 -8.51 6.91 -32.59
CA GLY A 859 -9.42 5.78 -32.38
C GLY A 859 -8.82 4.56 -31.64
N ALA A 860 -7.51 4.52 -31.36
CA ALA A 860 -6.92 3.42 -30.62
C ALA A 860 -7.22 3.52 -29.10
N PRO A 861 -7.41 2.38 -28.40
CA PRO A 861 -7.59 2.36 -26.94
C PRO A 861 -6.41 3.01 -26.21
N VAL A 862 -6.68 3.70 -25.09
CA VAL A 862 -5.65 4.36 -24.25
C VAL A 862 -4.49 3.41 -23.88
N THR A 863 -4.78 2.12 -23.69
CA THR A 863 -3.77 1.09 -23.39
C THR A 863 -2.73 0.92 -24.50
N GLU A 864 -3.06 1.20 -25.76
CA GLU A 864 -2.13 1.11 -26.91
C GLU A 864 -1.43 2.47 -27.21
N ARG A 865 -1.87 3.55 -26.55
CA ARG A 865 -1.36 4.92 -26.71
C ARG A 865 -0.37 5.35 -25.60
N ALA A 866 -0.01 4.46 -24.68
CA ALA A 866 0.94 4.73 -23.59
C ALA A 866 2.42 4.68 -24.07
N ILE A 867 3.10 5.83 -24.13
CA ILE A 867 4.50 5.97 -24.55
C ILE A 867 5.40 6.07 -23.31
N PRO A 868 6.49 5.28 -23.19
CA PRO A 868 7.44 5.39 -22.08
C PRO A 868 8.17 6.73 -22.10
N LEU A 869 8.31 7.37 -20.95
CA LEU A 869 8.97 8.69 -20.84
C LEU A 869 10.46 8.64 -21.29
N ALA A 870 11.13 7.53 -21.02
CA ALA A 870 12.54 7.29 -21.33
C ALA A 870 12.91 7.48 -22.82
N ILE A 871 11.96 7.41 -23.76
CA ILE A 871 12.25 7.67 -25.18
C ILE A 871 12.65 9.14 -25.44
N PHE A 872 12.19 10.08 -24.59
CA PHE A 872 12.52 11.51 -24.69
C PHE A 872 13.88 11.86 -24.08
N GLN A 873 14.52 10.92 -23.37
CA GLN A 873 15.91 11.02 -22.90
C GLN A 873 16.90 10.35 -23.88
N CYS A 874 16.42 9.58 -24.86
CA CYS A 874 17.25 8.91 -25.86
C CYS A 874 17.76 9.84 -26.96
N GLU A 875 18.81 9.39 -27.67
CA GLU A 875 19.33 10.00 -28.89
C GLU A 875 18.21 10.32 -29.90
N VAL A 876 18.28 11.49 -30.53
CA VAL A 876 17.22 12.02 -31.42
C VAL A 876 16.91 11.06 -32.58
N SER A 877 17.90 10.35 -33.12
CA SER A 877 17.71 9.36 -34.19
C SER A 877 16.81 8.19 -33.75
N LEU A 878 17.10 7.62 -32.58
CA LEU A 878 16.38 6.51 -31.96
C LEU A 878 14.97 6.94 -31.55
N ARG A 879 14.86 8.11 -30.91
CA ARG A 879 13.59 8.75 -30.53
C ARG A 879 12.65 8.89 -31.73
N LYS A 880 13.14 9.46 -32.84
CA LYS A 880 12.36 9.63 -34.08
C LYS A 880 11.92 8.29 -34.69
N HIS A 881 12.76 7.26 -34.63
CA HIS A 881 12.42 5.92 -35.14
C HIS A 881 11.25 5.29 -34.36
N TYR A 882 11.38 5.17 -33.03
CA TYR A 882 10.36 4.50 -32.21
C TYR A 882 9.06 5.32 -32.08
N LEU A 883 9.12 6.66 -32.03
CA LEU A 883 7.92 7.48 -32.03
C LEU A 883 7.11 7.30 -33.33
N ARG A 884 7.75 7.31 -34.51
CA ARG A 884 7.07 7.02 -35.79
C ARG A 884 6.38 5.65 -35.78
N LYS A 885 7.05 4.63 -35.23
CA LYS A 885 6.53 3.26 -35.11
C LYS A 885 5.33 3.18 -34.17
N TRP A 886 5.44 3.70 -32.95
CA TRP A 886 4.40 3.60 -31.92
C TRP A 886 3.19 4.48 -32.19
N LEU A 887 3.38 5.65 -32.79
CA LEU A 887 2.30 6.55 -33.23
C LEU A 887 1.63 6.08 -34.55
N LYS A 888 2.16 5.02 -35.20
CA LYS A 888 1.79 4.57 -36.55
C LYS A 888 1.82 5.69 -37.60
N ALA A 889 2.78 6.61 -37.47
CA ALA A 889 2.89 7.84 -38.25
C ALA A 889 4.26 7.95 -38.91
N PRO A 890 4.54 7.19 -40.00
CA PRO A 890 5.87 7.17 -40.63
C PRO A 890 6.31 8.53 -41.19
N GLY A 891 5.37 9.35 -41.64
CA GLY A 891 5.62 10.70 -42.16
C GLY A 891 5.78 11.80 -41.10
N LEU A 892 5.82 11.47 -39.79
CA LEU A 892 5.95 12.48 -38.75
C LEU A 892 7.31 13.21 -38.86
N GLN A 893 7.26 14.54 -38.99
CA GLN A 893 8.43 15.42 -39.08
C GLN A 893 8.61 16.28 -37.82
N ASP A 894 7.51 16.77 -37.25
CA ASP A 894 7.50 17.46 -35.96
C ASP A 894 7.45 16.44 -34.81
N PHE A 895 8.32 16.63 -33.82
CA PHE A 895 8.47 15.77 -32.64
C PHE A 895 8.32 16.55 -31.32
N ASP A 896 7.80 17.80 -31.36
CA ASP A 896 7.37 18.50 -30.14
C ASP A 896 6.39 17.62 -29.37
N ILE A 897 6.70 17.41 -28.10
CA ILE A 897 5.87 16.68 -27.15
C ILE A 897 4.42 17.19 -27.15
N ARG A 898 4.20 18.51 -27.26
CA ARG A 898 2.88 19.15 -27.27
C ARG A 898 1.99 18.71 -28.43
N ASN A 899 2.58 18.29 -29.55
CA ASN A 899 1.86 17.80 -30.72
C ASN A 899 1.69 16.26 -30.72
N ILE A 900 2.39 15.56 -29.83
CA ILE A 900 2.25 14.11 -29.60
C ILE A 900 1.17 13.81 -28.56
N LEU A 901 1.02 14.67 -27.54
CA LEU A 901 0.15 14.45 -26.38
C LEU A 901 -1.35 14.45 -26.69
N ASP A 902 -2.09 13.60 -25.98
CA ASP A 902 -3.55 13.64 -25.93
C ASP A 902 -4.05 14.62 -24.86
N TRP A 903 -4.10 15.90 -25.19
CA TRP A 903 -4.59 16.94 -24.27
C TRP A 903 -6.05 16.73 -23.85
N GLU A 904 -6.88 16.16 -24.74
CA GLU A 904 -8.29 15.86 -24.45
C GLU A 904 -8.40 14.80 -23.34
N TYR A 905 -7.56 13.76 -23.37
CA TYR A 905 -7.47 12.76 -22.30
C TYR A 905 -7.07 13.36 -20.94
N TYR A 906 -6.07 14.24 -20.89
CA TYR A 906 -5.67 14.87 -19.62
C TYR A 906 -6.74 15.85 -19.11
N LEU A 907 -7.42 16.56 -20.01
CA LEU A 907 -8.55 17.42 -19.68
C LEU A 907 -9.74 16.62 -19.14
N GLU A 908 -10.05 15.45 -19.72
CA GLU A 908 -11.10 14.55 -19.20
C GLU A 908 -10.72 13.99 -17.81
N ARG A 909 -9.45 13.60 -17.61
CA ARG A 909 -8.95 13.13 -16.30
C ARG A 909 -9.02 14.22 -15.22
N LEU A 910 -8.61 15.45 -15.54
CA LEU A 910 -8.67 16.60 -14.63
C LEU A 910 -10.12 17.04 -14.38
N GLY A 911 -10.92 17.20 -15.45
CA GLY A 911 -12.34 17.54 -15.39
C GLY A 911 -13.15 16.52 -14.59
N GLY A 912 -12.84 15.22 -14.72
CA GLY A 912 -13.41 14.17 -13.88
C GLY A 912 -13.00 14.27 -12.41
N CYS A 913 -11.84 14.87 -12.08
CA CYS A 913 -11.46 15.17 -10.71
C CYS A 913 -12.20 16.41 -10.17
N ILE A 914 -12.29 17.47 -10.98
CA ILE A 914 -13.04 18.71 -10.69
C ILE A 914 -14.53 18.41 -10.47
N GLN A 915 -15.14 17.54 -11.26
CA GLN A 915 -16.51 17.07 -11.05
C GLN A 915 -16.69 16.41 -9.68
N LYS A 916 -15.81 15.46 -9.31
CA LYS A 916 -15.90 14.74 -8.03
C LYS A 916 -15.67 15.64 -6.81
N ILE A 917 -14.75 16.60 -6.89
CA ILE A 917 -14.29 17.40 -5.72
C ILE A 917 -15.02 18.74 -5.60
N ILE A 918 -15.36 19.38 -6.71
CA ILE A 918 -15.91 20.75 -6.74
C ILE A 918 -17.35 20.75 -7.25
N THR A 919 -17.59 20.41 -8.52
CA THR A 919 -18.86 20.82 -9.17
C THR A 919 -20.06 19.97 -8.78
N ILE A 920 -19.90 18.64 -8.62
CA ILE A 920 -20.99 17.80 -8.13
C ILE A 920 -21.30 18.08 -6.64
N PRO A 921 -20.32 18.19 -5.73
CA PRO A 921 -20.57 18.65 -4.35
C PRO A 921 -21.26 20.02 -4.26
N ALA A 922 -20.81 21.02 -5.05
CA ALA A 922 -21.42 22.34 -5.10
C ALA A 922 -22.91 22.29 -5.45
N ALA A 923 -23.27 21.57 -6.52
CA ALA A 923 -24.66 21.39 -6.96
C ALA A 923 -25.52 20.64 -5.92
N LEU A 924 -24.95 19.66 -5.21
CA LEU A 924 -25.65 18.95 -4.13
C LEU A 924 -25.91 19.86 -2.91
N GLN A 925 -25.01 20.80 -2.61
CA GLN A 925 -25.19 21.84 -1.59
C GLN A 925 -26.01 23.06 -2.07
N GLY A 926 -26.50 23.06 -3.31
CA GLY A 926 -27.36 24.12 -3.85
C GLY A 926 -26.63 25.34 -4.40
N VAL A 927 -25.31 25.25 -4.62
CA VAL A 927 -24.51 26.27 -5.30
C VAL A 927 -24.56 26.00 -6.82
N SER A 928 -24.63 27.06 -7.63
CA SER A 928 -24.52 26.96 -9.10
C SER A 928 -23.15 26.41 -9.51
N ASN A 929 -23.02 25.88 -10.74
CA ASN A 929 -21.75 25.30 -11.19
C ASN A 929 -20.60 26.34 -11.11
N PRO A 930 -19.63 26.18 -10.20
CA PRO A 930 -18.61 27.21 -9.99
C PRO A 930 -17.50 27.14 -11.05
N VAL A 931 -17.43 26.07 -11.85
CA VAL A 931 -16.50 25.92 -12.98
C VAL A 931 -17.30 25.63 -14.26
N PRO A 932 -17.90 26.65 -14.91
CA PRO A 932 -18.83 26.45 -16.04
C PRO A 932 -18.23 25.70 -17.24
N ARG A 933 -16.90 25.79 -17.42
CA ARG A 933 -16.14 25.09 -18.47
C ARG A 933 -16.19 23.56 -18.35
N ILE A 934 -16.48 23.05 -17.16
CA ILE A 934 -16.68 21.62 -16.89
C ILE A 934 -18.15 21.39 -16.58
N ALA A 935 -18.90 20.92 -17.59
CA ALA A 935 -20.31 20.61 -17.44
C ALA A 935 -20.57 19.54 -16.37
N HIS A 936 -21.77 19.60 -15.76
CA HIS A 936 -22.26 18.52 -14.90
C HIS A 936 -22.62 17.27 -15.73
N PRO A 937 -22.61 16.06 -15.14
CA PRO A 937 -23.23 14.89 -15.76
C PRO A 937 -24.74 15.11 -16.00
N ASP A 938 -25.27 14.52 -17.07
CA ASP A 938 -26.65 14.74 -17.54
C ASP A 938 -27.72 14.50 -16.46
N TRP A 939 -27.54 13.45 -15.64
CA TRP A 939 -28.44 13.12 -14.53
C TRP A 939 -28.51 14.24 -13.49
N LEU A 940 -27.39 14.90 -13.20
CA LEU A 940 -27.31 15.98 -12.24
C LEU A 940 -27.93 17.26 -12.81
N HIS A 941 -27.68 17.54 -14.09
CA HIS A 941 -28.29 18.68 -14.76
C HIS A 941 -29.82 18.55 -14.80
N LYS A 942 -30.34 17.38 -15.18
CA LYS A 942 -31.77 17.05 -15.12
C LYS A 942 -32.34 17.26 -13.71
N LYS A 943 -31.65 16.78 -12.68
CA LYS A 943 -32.05 16.90 -11.27
C LYS A 943 -32.04 18.34 -10.75
N MET A 944 -31.17 19.20 -11.28
CA MET A 944 -31.17 20.64 -10.98
C MET A 944 -32.35 21.34 -11.67
N LEU A 945 -32.64 21.02 -12.93
CA LEU A 945 -33.82 21.53 -13.64
C LEU A 945 -35.10 21.13 -12.90
N GLU A 946 -35.23 19.86 -12.51
CA GLU A 946 -36.36 19.37 -11.69
C GLU A 946 -36.48 20.04 -10.32
N LYS A 947 -35.39 20.57 -9.74
CA LYS A 947 -35.43 21.32 -8.46
C LYS A 947 -35.85 22.78 -8.65
N ASN A 948 -35.52 23.37 -9.79
CA ASN A 948 -35.78 24.77 -10.11
C ASN A 948 -37.14 24.98 -10.81
N ASP A 949 -37.83 23.91 -11.20
CA ASP A 949 -39.19 23.97 -11.74
C ASP A 949 -40.19 24.40 -10.65
N VAL A 950 -40.82 25.56 -10.89
CA VAL A 950 -41.76 26.23 -9.98
C VAL A 950 -43.14 25.55 -9.99
N TYR A 951 -43.47 24.75 -11.01
CA TYR A 951 -44.82 24.21 -11.24
C TYR A 951 -45.02 22.78 -10.71
N LYS A 952 -44.29 22.40 -9.66
CA LYS A 952 -44.23 21.01 -9.20
C LYS A 952 -45.46 20.55 -8.40
N GLN A 953 -46.23 19.61 -8.96
CA GLN A 953 -47.26 18.87 -8.23
C GLN A 953 -46.59 17.94 -7.19
N ARG A 954 -46.99 18.05 -5.91
CA ARG A 954 -46.43 17.23 -4.82
C ARG A 954 -46.87 15.77 -4.97
N LYS A 955 -45.99 14.80 -4.67
CA LYS A 955 -46.40 13.38 -4.64
C LYS A 955 -47.38 13.14 -3.50
N ILE A 956 -48.39 12.31 -3.74
CA ILE A 956 -49.40 11.91 -2.73
C ILE A 956 -48.74 11.28 -1.49
N THR A 957 -47.61 10.57 -1.66
CA THR A 957 -46.79 10.01 -0.57
C THR A 957 -46.20 11.03 0.39
N ASP A 958 -46.06 12.29 -0.05
CA ASP A 958 -45.49 13.38 0.76
C ASP A 958 -46.59 14.14 1.52
N ILE A 959 -47.86 13.83 1.24
CA ILE A 959 -49.06 14.42 1.85
C ILE A 959 -49.69 13.46 2.86
N PHE A 960 -49.65 12.15 2.59
CA PHE A 960 -50.25 11.13 3.46
C PHE A 960 -49.19 10.19 4.05
N SER A 961 -49.13 10.11 5.39
CA SER A 961 -48.32 9.12 6.09
C SER A 961 -49.02 7.76 6.10
N PHE A 962 -48.25 6.69 5.83
CA PHE A 962 -48.80 5.34 5.77
C PHE A 962 -49.13 4.81 7.17
N LYS A 963 -50.42 4.66 7.47
CA LYS A 963 -50.90 4.09 8.74
C LYS A 963 -50.55 2.59 8.78
N PRO A 964 -49.82 2.07 9.78
CA PRO A 964 -49.52 0.65 9.87
C PRO A 964 -50.80 -0.18 9.92
N LYS A 965 -50.87 -1.25 9.11
CA LYS A 965 -51.95 -2.25 9.24
C LYS A 965 -51.83 -2.91 10.61
N SER A 966 -52.95 -2.98 11.34
CA SER A 966 -53.08 -3.86 12.50
C SER A 966 -52.89 -5.32 12.07
N ALA A 967 -52.34 -6.14 12.97
CA ALA A 967 -52.11 -7.56 12.72
C ALA A 967 -53.41 -8.31 12.37
N PRO A 968 -53.37 -9.36 11.55
CA PRO A 968 -54.55 -10.11 11.16
C PRO A 968 -55.10 -10.95 12.32
N MET A 969 -56.41 -10.91 12.52
CA MET A 969 -57.16 -12.00 13.15
C MET A 969 -57.46 -13.08 12.11
N GLU A 970 -57.76 -14.28 12.60
CA GLU A 970 -57.78 -15.53 11.84
C GLU A 970 -59.11 -15.79 11.09
N GLU A 971 -59.06 -16.83 10.26
CA GLU A 971 -60.15 -17.72 9.82
C GLU A 971 -60.97 -17.50 8.52
N ASN A 972 -60.94 -18.59 7.72
CA ASN A 972 -62.00 -19.27 6.94
C ASN A 972 -62.45 -18.78 5.54
N GLU A 973 -61.84 -19.42 4.54
CA GLU A 973 -62.43 -20.38 3.57
C GLU A 973 -63.59 -20.03 2.59
N GLU A 974 -63.42 -20.64 1.40
CA GLU A 974 -64.40 -21.12 0.39
C GLU A 974 -64.94 -20.23 -0.76
N ASN A 975 -64.69 -20.75 -1.99
CA ASN A 975 -65.55 -20.76 -3.20
C ASN A 975 -65.86 -19.42 -3.95
N ALA A 976 -65.95 -19.35 -5.29
CA ALA A 976 -65.65 -20.27 -6.41
C ALA A 976 -65.46 -19.50 -7.76
N PHE A 977 -65.04 -20.21 -8.82
CA PHE A 977 -64.97 -19.82 -10.25
C PHE A 977 -66.37 -19.48 -10.87
N PRO A 978 -66.54 -18.96 -12.13
CA PRO A 978 -65.63 -18.99 -13.29
C PRO A 978 -65.57 -17.72 -14.20
N ASP A 979 -64.96 -17.90 -15.38
CA ASP A 979 -64.51 -16.92 -16.39
C ASP A 979 -65.55 -16.17 -17.25
N ASN A 980 -64.99 -15.23 -18.02
CA ASN A 980 -65.28 -14.82 -19.40
C ASN A 980 -65.97 -13.46 -19.70
N GLU A 981 -65.16 -12.58 -20.33
CA GLU A 981 -65.40 -11.90 -21.62
C GLU A 981 -66.64 -10.96 -21.83
N LEU A 982 -66.57 -9.81 -22.52
CA LEU A 982 -65.51 -9.08 -23.23
C LEU A 982 -66.02 -7.65 -23.62
N LYS A 983 -65.09 -6.70 -23.85
CA LYS A 983 -65.20 -5.54 -24.79
C LYS A 983 -66.16 -4.37 -24.44
N ASN A 984 -65.88 -3.10 -24.76
CA ASN A 984 -64.72 -2.49 -25.44
C ASN A 984 -64.60 -0.96 -25.26
N ALA A 985 -63.50 -0.41 -25.80
CA ALA A 985 -63.17 1.00 -26.12
C ALA A 985 -62.41 1.80 -25.03
N ALA A 986 -61.23 2.38 -25.29
CA ALA A 986 -60.44 2.41 -26.54
C ALA A 986 -58.92 2.46 -26.29
N ASP A 987 -58.16 1.85 -27.20
CA ASP A 987 -56.68 1.84 -27.25
C ASP A 987 -56.10 3.08 -27.93
N VAL A 988 -54.90 3.48 -27.48
CA VAL A 988 -53.81 3.93 -28.36
C VAL A 988 -52.49 3.35 -27.83
N THR A 989 -51.78 2.60 -28.68
CA THR A 989 -50.51 1.90 -28.39
C THR A 989 -49.42 2.31 -29.36
N ASP A 990 -48.16 2.32 -28.92
CA ASP A 990 -46.94 2.44 -29.74
C ASP A 990 -45.72 2.00 -28.90
N ILE A 991 -44.58 1.54 -29.42
CA ILE A 991 -44.29 0.43 -30.35
C ILE A 991 -42.84 0.00 -30.05
N GLU A 992 -42.53 -1.29 -29.94
CA GLU A 992 -41.18 -1.90 -30.08
C GLU A 992 -41.26 -3.41 -29.78
N ASP A 993 -41.84 -4.19 -30.70
CA ASP A 993 -41.35 -5.54 -31.00
C ASP A 993 -41.96 -6.06 -32.32
N ILE A 994 -41.39 -7.15 -32.88
CA ILE A 994 -41.68 -7.78 -34.19
C ILE A 994 -40.93 -7.08 -35.35
N ASN A 995 -39.89 -7.66 -35.94
CA ASN A 995 -39.95 -8.99 -36.55
C ASN A 995 -38.58 -9.66 -36.76
N SER A 996 -38.57 -11.00 -36.88
CA SER A 996 -37.40 -11.77 -37.31
C SER A 996 -37.80 -12.97 -38.18
N ARG A 997 -37.20 -13.14 -39.37
CA ARG A 997 -36.90 -14.43 -40.06
C ARG A 997 -36.18 -14.27 -41.41
N LYS A 998 -35.70 -15.39 -41.96
CA LYS A 998 -34.69 -15.56 -43.04
C LYS A 998 -35.30 -15.99 -44.40
N LEU A 999 -34.39 -16.16 -45.40
CA LEU A 999 -34.42 -16.99 -46.65
C LEU A 999 -34.57 -16.17 -47.96
N ALA A 1000 -33.95 -16.49 -49.12
CA ALA A 1000 -32.90 -17.45 -49.53
C ALA A 1000 -32.27 -17.04 -50.92
N ASN A 1001 -31.26 -17.78 -51.43
CA ASN A 1001 -30.57 -17.56 -52.73
C ASN A 1001 -31.43 -17.83 -53.99
N PRO A 1002 -31.01 -17.39 -55.20
CA PRO A 1002 -30.35 -18.32 -56.14
C PRO A 1002 -29.18 -17.73 -57.00
N SER A 1003 -28.73 -18.49 -58.01
CA SER A 1003 -27.36 -18.62 -58.56
C SER A 1003 -27.03 -17.98 -59.94
N THR A 1004 -25.73 -18.03 -60.32
CA THR A 1004 -25.14 -18.04 -61.70
C THR A 1004 -25.28 -16.77 -62.58
N SER A 1005 -24.35 -16.38 -63.48
CA SER A 1005 -22.97 -16.81 -63.84
C SER A 1005 -22.37 -15.85 -64.89
N SER A 1006 -21.03 -15.67 -64.94
CA SER A 1006 -20.24 -15.68 -66.21
C SER A 1006 -18.74 -15.41 -65.99
N VAL A 1007 -17.93 -15.77 -66.99
CA VAL A 1007 -16.46 -15.80 -66.99
C VAL A 1007 -15.91 -14.65 -67.82
N THR A 1008 -14.83 -13.99 -67.36
CA THR A 1008 -13.90 -13.29 -68.26
C THR A 1008 -12.46 -13.63 -67.93
N VAL A 1009 -11.80 -14.34 -68.84
CA VAL A 1009 -10.35 -14.60 -68.81
C VAL A 1009 -9.67 -13.62 -69.77
N THR A 1010 -8.65 -12.90 -69.31
CA THR A 1010 -7.72 -12.18 -70.21
C THR A 1010 -6.26 -12.50 -69.83
N LYS A 1011 -5.62 -13.30 -70.68
CA LYS A 1011 -4.17 -13.54 -70.64
C LYS A 1011 -3.42 -12.31 -71.19
N LYS A 1012 -2.31 -11.90 -70.57
CA LYS A 1012 -1.13 -11.38 -71.29
C LYS A 1012 0.17 -11.45 -70.47
N ARG A 1013 1.00 -12.43 -70.87
CA ARG A 1013 2.48 -12.54 -70.99
C ARG A 1013 3.45 -11.69 -70.11
N PRO A 1014 4.68 -12.20 -69.90
CA PRO A 1014 5.59 -11.73 -68.85
C PRO A 1014 6.33 -10.44 -69.21
N ARG A 1015 6.91 -9.81 -68.19
CA ARG A 1015 7.98 -8.82 -68.33
C ARG A 1015 9.06 -9.08 -67.28
N GLU A 1016 10.30 -8.82 -67.67
CA GLU A 1016 11.50 -9.34 -67.01
C GLU A 1016 11.81 -8.71 -65.64
N GLU A 1017 12.77 -9.35 -64.99
CA GLU A 1017 13.40 -8.94 -63.74
C GLU A 1017 13.88 -7.48 -63.80
N ASN A 1018 13.58 -6.72 -62.74
CA ASN A 1018 14.48 -5.67 -62.31
C ASN A 1018 14.45 -5.61 -60.78
N SER A 1019 15.49 -6.17 -60.17
CA SER A 1019 15.64 -6.29 -58.73
C SER A 1019 16.05 -4.96 -58.10
N SER A 1020 15.10 -4.26 -57.48
CA SER A 1020 15.38 -3.26 -56.44
C SER A 1020 14.88 -3.81 -55.10
N HIS A 1021 15.70 -4.64 -54.47
CA HIS A 1021 15.42 -5.14 -53.11
C HIS A 1021 15.35 -3.98 -52.12
N GLY A 1022 14.24 -3.88 -51.40
CA GLY A 1022 14.07 -2.89 -50.34
C GLY A 1022 14.99 -3.18 -49.16
N GLU A 1023 15.82 -2.22 -48.80
CA GLU A 1023 16.47 -2.18 -47.49
C GLU A 1023 15.39 -1.97 -46.41
N ASN A 1024 15.02 -3.02 -45.66
CA ASN A 1024 14.50 -3.02 -44.29
C ASN A 1024 13.74 -4.34 -43.98
N ALA A 1025 14.46 -5.39 -43.60
CA ALA A 1025 13.89 -6.60 -43.02
C ALA A 1025 14.72 -7.03 -41.79
N SER A 1026 14.07 -7.66 -40.80
CA SER A 1026 14.74 -8.20 -39.62
C SER A 1026 15.70 -9.33 -40.00
N TRP A 1027 16.82 -9.49 -39.28
CA TRP A 1027 17.73 -10.62 -39.51
C TRP A 1027 17.05 -12.00 -39.34
N ARG A 1028 15.93 -12.07 -38.61
CA ARG A 1028 15.09 -13.29 -38.51
C ARG A 1028 14.23 -13.54 -39.75
N GLU A 1029 13.79 -12.48 -40.44
CA GLU A 1029 13.03 -12.57 -41.68
C GLU A 1029 13.97 -12.87 -42.87
N GLN A 1030 15.21 -12.38 -42.83
CA GLN A 1030 16.23 -12.63 -43.85
C GLN A 1030 16.93 -13.99 -43.73
N LEU A 1031 17.08 -14.55 -42.51
CA LEU A 1031 17.81 -15.82 -42.28
C LEU A 1031 16.91 -17.00 -41.91
N GLY A 1032 15.63 -16.78 -41.59
CA GLY A 1032 14.72 -17.83 -41.13
C GLY A 1032 15.04 -18.37 -39.72
N PRO A 1033 14.42 -19.51 -39.33
CA PRO A 1033 14.62 -20.11 -38.01
C PRO A 1033 16.06 -20.57 -37.78
N VAL A 1034 16.49 -20.54 -36.51
CA VAL A 1034 17.87 -20.91 -36.12
C VAL A 1034 18.05 -22.43 -36.24
N PRO A 1035 19.11 -22.92 -36.91
CA PRO A 1035 19.43 -24.36 -36.95
C PRO A 1035 19.71 -24.94 -35.55
N SER A 1036 19.44 -26.25 -35.38
CA SER A 1036 19.83 -26.99 -34.17
C SER A 1036 21.34 -26.87 -33.93
N MET A 1037 21.73 -26.83 -32.65
CA MET A 1037 23.14 -26.74 -32.25
C MET A 1037 23.89 -28.06 -32.43
N GLU A 1038 23.18 -29.15 -32.75
CA GLU A 1038 23.74 -30.46 -33.11
C GLU A 1038 24.52 -30.42 -34.44
N ASP A 1039 24.08 -29.62 -35.42
CA ASP A 1039 24.91 -29.27 -36.59
C ASP A 1039 25.65 -27.96 -36.32
N VAL A 1040 26.78 -28.09 -35.62
CA VAL A 1040 27.68 -26.98 -35.28
C VAL A 1040 28.14 -26.23 -36.54
N LYS A 1041 28.26 -26.88 -37.72
CA LYS A 1041 28.67 -26.20 -38.96
C LYS A 1041 27.54 -25.32 -39.51
N ALA A 1042 26.31 -25.83 -39.56
CA ALA A 1042 25.14 -25.04 -39.96
C ALA A 1042 24.86 -23.89 -38.97
N TRP A 1043 24.97 -24.16 -37.66
CA TRP A 1043 24.79 -23.15 -36.61
C TRP A 1043 25.87 -22.05 -36.68
N VAL A 1044 27.16 -22.41 -36.82
CA VAL A 1044 28.24 -21.42 -36.99
C VAL A 1044 28.08 -20.64 -38.29
N ALA A 1045 27.64 -21.26 -39.39
CA ALA A 1045 27.34 -20.55 -40.64
C ALA A 1045 26.19 -19.53 -40.46
N TYR A 1046 25.13 -19.91 -39.75
CA TYR A 1046 24.02 -19.02 -39.38
C TYR A 1046 24.48 -17.86 -38.50
N GLN A 1047 25.24 -18.13 -37.43
CA GLN A 1047 25.77 -17.06 -36.56
C GLN A 1047 26.73 -16.15 -37.30
N LYS A 1048 27.60 -16.66 -38.18
CA LYS A 1048 28.47 -15.84 -39.03
C LYS A 1048 27.68 -14.92 -39.96
N LYS A 1049 26.60 -15.40 -40.60
CA LYS A 1049 25.70 -14.55 -41.41
C LYS A 1049 24.98 -13.51 -40.56
N LYS A 1050 24.47 -13.89 -39.39
CA LYS A 1050 23.83 -12.96 -38.42
C LYS A 1050 24.81 -11.88 -37.93
N TRP A 1051 26.04 -12.26 -37.57
CA TRP A 1051 27.09 -11.32 -37.18
C TRP A 1051 27.54 -10.43 -38.34
N ALA A 1052 27.57 -10.96 -39.58
CA ALA A 1052 27.82 -10.14 -40.76
C ALA A 1052 26.73 -9.08 -40.94
N ILE A 1053 25.44 -9.45 -40.89
CA ILE A 1053 24.30 -8.51 -40.97
C ILE A 1053 24.34 -7.50 -39.81
N GLN A 1054 24.67 -7.92 -38.58
CA GLN A 1054 24.80 -7.02 -37.43
C GLN A 1054 26.01 -6.08 -37.54
N LEU A 1055 27.14 -6.57 -38.09
CA LEU A 1055 28.34 -5.76 -38.36
C LEU A 1055 28.10 -4.79 -39.52
N GLU A 1056 27.33 -5.21 -40.53
CA GLU A 1056 26.94 -4.41 -41.68
C GLU A 1056 25.93 -3.33 -41.27
N ALA A 1057 24.93 -3.65 -40.45
CA ALA A 1057 24.06 -2.65 -39.81
C ALA A 1057 24.85 -1.65 -38.95
N ARG A 1058 25.82 -2.13 -38.15
CA ARG A 1058 26.75 -1.25 -37.39
C ARG A 1058 27.65 -0.41 -38.31
N ARG A 1059 28.06 -0.93 -39.46
CA ARG A 1059 28.84 -0.21 -40.50
C ARG A 1059 27.99 0.77 -41.29
N GLN A 1060 26.71 0.48 -41.56
CA GLN A 1060 25.75 1.37 -42.18
C GLN A 1060 25.34 2.50 -41.23
N LEU A 1061 25.18 2.23 -39.93
CA LEU A 1061 25.08 3.24 -38.88
C LEU A 1061 26.33 4.15 -38.86
N ARG A 1062 27.54 3.56 -38.88
CA ARG A 1062 28.80 4.33 -39.00
C ARG A 1062 28.98 5.05 -40.35
N LYS A 1063 28.40 4.57 -41.45
CA LYS A 1063 28.44 5.20 -42.79
C LYS A 1063 27.43 6.34 -42.90
N ARG A 1064 26.20 6.21 -42.38
CA ARG A 1064 25.23 7.32 -42.29
C ARG A 1064 25.79 8.45 -41.42
N ARG A 1065 26.41 8.09 -40.28
CA ARG A 1065 27.18 9.00 -39.41
C ARG A 1065 28.47 9.57 -40.07
N LYS A 1066 28.85 9.13 -41.27
CA LYS A 1066 29.88 9.75 -42.12
C LYS A 1066 29.30 10.53 -43.31
N LEU A 1067 28.09 10.21 -43.76
CA LEU A 1067 27.44 10.86 -44.91
C LEU A 1067 26.70 12.16 -44.52
N GLU A 1068 26.38 12.32 -43.24
CA GLU A 1068 25.81 13.56 -42.69
C GLU A 1068 26.90 14.56 -42.24
N GLU A 1069 28.20 14.18 -42.26
CA GLU A 1069 29.33 15.02 -41.88
C GLU A 1069 30.47 14.94 -42.92
N SER A 1070 30.54 15.96 -43.78
CA SER A 1070 31.60 16.29 -44.75
C SER A 1070 31.69 15.47 -46.04
N GLY A 1071 31.45 16.16 -47.17
CA GLY A 1071 32.02 15.78 -48.45
C GLY A 1071 33.49 16.20 -48.56
N GLY A 1072 34.32 15.38 -49.21
CA GLY A 1072 35.70 15.70 -49.60
C GLY A 1072 36.80 15.03 -48.77
N GLY A 1073 37.71 14.32 -49.46
CA GLY A 1073 39.01 13.87 -48.93
C GLY A 1073 39.13 12.36 -48.71
N ASP A 1074 39.80 11.68 -49.63
CA ASP A 1074 40.06 10.23 -49.61
C ASP A 1074 41.44 9.89 -49.01
N SER A 1075 41.60 8.66 -48.50
CA SER A 1075 42.78 7.78 -48.68
C SER A 1075 42.87 6.66 -47.62
N LEU A 1076 43.62 5.63 -47.98
CA LEU A 1076 43.61 4.25 -47.50
C LEU A 1076 44.70 3.99 -46.45
N THR A 1077 44.48 3.07 -45.48
CA THR A 1077 45.39 1.93 -45.21
C THR A 1077 44.90 0.96 -44.10
N THR A 1078 44.85 -0.32 -44.48
CA THR A 1078 45.19 -1.56 -43.77
C THR A 1078 44.95 -1.72 -42.24
N PHE A 1079 44.03 -2.62 -41.88
CA PHE A 1079 43.97 -3.27 -40.57
C PHE A 1079 44.93 -4.48 -40.49
N THR A 1080 45.77 -4.54 -39.46
CA THR A 1080 46.41 -5.78 -39.00
C THR A 1080 45.68 -6.35 -37.78
N LYS A 1081 45.68 -7.68 -37.64
CA LYS A 1081 44.96 -8.41 -36.57
C LYS A 1081 45.76 -8.41 -35.27
N PRO A 1082 45.14 -8.30 -34.09
CA PRO A 1082 45.75 -8.74 -32.83
C PRO A 1082 45.60 -10.27 -32.67
N SER A 1083 46.67 -10.94 -32.27
CA SER A 1083 46.67 -12.34 -31.82
C SER A 1083 46.35 -12.44 -30.32
N LEU A 1084 45.88 -13.61 -29.88
CA LEU A 1084 45.64 -13.89 -28.47
C LEU A 1084 46.96 -14.16 -27.73
N SER A 1085 47.16 -13.57 -26.55
CA SER A 1085 47.25 -14.35 -25.28
C SER A 1085 47.44 -13.48 -24.03
N SER A 1086 46.68 -13.83 -22.98
CA SER A 1086 46.98 -13.65 -21.54
C SER A 1086 47.63 -12.34 -21.02
N ARG A 1087 46.79 -11.40 -20.59
CA ARG A 1087 46.65 -10.89 -19.19
C ARG A 1087 45.42 -9.96 -19.15
N SER A 1088 44.85 -9.70 -17.97
CA SER A 1088 43.60 -8.94 -17.85
C SER A 1088 43.73 -7.53 -18.46
N LEU A 1089 42.62 -7.00 -19.01
CA LEU A 1089 42.59 -5.64 -19.59
C LEU A 1089 43.06 -4.59 -18.58
N THR A 1090 42.69 -4.78 -17.30
CA THR A 1090 43.13 -3.98 -16.14
C THR A 1090 44.65 -4.00 -15.99
N GLY A 1091 45.30 -5.17 -16.01
CA GLY A 1091 46.76 -5.26 -15.89
C GLY A 1091 47.50 -4.65 -17.08
N PHE A 1092 46.93 -4.71 -18.29
CA PHE A 1092 47.46 -3.99 -19.45
C PHE A 1092 47.32 -2.47 -19.28
N MET A 1093 46.19 -1.98 -18.79
CA MET A 1093 45.97 -0.55 -18.56
C MET A 1093 46.81 -0.01 -17.39
N GLN A 1094 46.97 -0.74 -16.29
CA GLN A 1094 47.87 -0.37 -15.18
C GLN A 1094 49.33 -0.26 -15.63
N HIS A 1095 49.84 -1.23 -16.40
CA HIS A 1095 51.18 -1.16 -16.99
C HIS A 1095 51.32 0.03 -17.97
N THR A 1096 50.25 0.36 -18.70
CA THR A 1096 50.23 1.52 -19.59
C THR A 1096 50.21 2.84 -18.79
N ALA A 1097 49.43 2.94 -17.72
CA ALA A 1097 49.34 4.12 -16.85
C ALA A 1097 50.68 4.40 -16.12
N HIS A 1098 51.34 3.37 -15.59
CA HIS A 1098 52.65 3.49 -14.97
C HIS A 1098 53.74 3.92 -15.98
N SER A 1099 53.62 3.49 -17.25
CA SER A 1099 54.45 3.97 -18.36
C SER A 1099 54.04 5.37 -18.85
N ILE A 1100 52.83 5.83 -18.58
CA ILE A 1100 52.38 7.19 -18.89
C ILE A 1100 52.99 8.20 -17.91
N LEU A 1101 52.94 7.93 -16.61
CA LEU A 1101 53.43 8.80 -15.53
C LEU A 1101 54.95 9.02 -15.57
N ASN A 1102 55.73 7.99 -15.89
CA ASN A 1102 57.19 8.01 -15.75
C ASN A 1102 57.97 8.54 -16.98
N THR A 1103 57.33 9.22 -17.94
CA THR A 1103 58.04 9.79 -19.11
C THR A 1103 57.76 11.28 -19.25
N PRO A 1104 58.80 12.15 -19.37
CA PRO A 1104 58.61 13.57 -19.61
C PRO A 1104 57.93 13.85 -20.95
N TRP A 1105 57.23 14.98 -21.05
CA TRP A 1105 56.55 15.39 -22.28
C TRP A 1105 57.57 15.80 -23.34
N GLN A 1106 57.44 15.24 -24.55
CA GLN A 1106 58.40 15.48 -25.65
C GLN A 1106 57.80 16.27 -26.83
N ILE A 1107 56.52 16.06 -27.16
CA ILE A 1107 55.83 16.77 -28.25
C ILE A 1107 54.38 17.05 -27.81
N LEU A 1108 53.93 18.30 -27.92
CA LEU A 1108 52.54 18.69 -27.75
C LEU A 1108 51.84 18.70 -29.11
N GLN A 1109 50.94 17.74 -29.37
CA GLN A 1109 50.07 17.77 -30.55
C GLN A 1109 48.68 18.21 -30.14
N VAL A 1110 48.19 19.32 -30.71
CA VAL A 1110 46.82 19.81 -30.53
C VAL A 1110 45.96 19.31 -31.69
N ARG A 1111 44.92 18.53 -31.37
CA ARG A 1111 43.90 18.11 -32.35
C ARG A 1111 42.51 18.45 -31.82
N THR A 1112 41.75 19.22 -32.61
CA THR A 1112 40.36 19.54 -32.32
C THR A 1112 39.51 18.27 -32.30
N THR A 1113 38.66 18.14 -31.28
CA THR A 1113 37.67 17.07 -31.19
C THR A 1113 36.28 17.61 -31.53
N ARG A 1114 35.23 16.78 -31.37
CA ARG A 1114 33.83 17.17 -31.62
C ARG A 1114 33.22 18.04 -30.51
N TYR A 1115 33.95 18.27 -29.42
CA TYR A 1115 33.53 19.13 -28.32
C TYR A 1115 34.50 20.32 -28.26
N GLU A 1116 33.97 21.55 -28.28
CA GLU A 1116 34.79 22.78 -28.35
C GLU A 1116 35.74 22.96 -27.15
N SER A 1117 35.49 22.25 -26.05
CA SER A 1117 36.28 22.25 -24.82
C SER A 1117 37.29 21.09 -24.68
N ALA A 1118 37.37 20.15 -25.63
CA ALA A 1118 38.22 18.97 -25.49
C ALA A 1118 39.29 18.85 -26.60
N PHE A 1119 40.55 18.73 -26.18
CA PHE A 1119 41.70 18.48 -27.05
C PHE A 1119 42.17 17.02 -26.91
N VAL A 1120 42.47 16.35 -28.03
CA VAL A 1120 43.25 15.11 -27.99
C VAL A 1120 44.73 15.48 -28.03
N MET A 1121 45.42 15.27 -26.91
CA MET A 1121 46.87 15.31 -26.82
C MET A 1121 47.44 13.90 -27.05
N THR A 1122 48.24 13.73 -28.10
CA THR A 1122 48.87 12.44 -28.42
C THR A 1122 50.27 12.35 -27.78
N LYS A 1123 50.46 11.44 -26.82
CA LYS A 1123 51.80 11.11 -26.30
C LYS A 1123 52.54 10.24 -27.33
N PHE A 1124 53.66 10.73 -27.86
CA PHE A 1124 54.62 9.90 -28.61
C PHE A 1124 55.68 9.35 -27.65
N VAL A 1125 55.92 8.05 -27.70
CA VAL A 1125 57.06 7.39 -27.04
C VAL A 1125 57.97 6.88 -28.14
N TRP A 1126 59.07 7.58 -28.38
CA TRP A 1126 60.15 7.07 -29.22
C TRP A 1126 61.00 6.12 -28.38
N PHE A 1127 61.00 4.83 -28.73
CA PHE A 1127 62.06 3.92 -28.32
C PHE A 1127 63.29 4.24 -29.17
N ILE A 1128 64.40 4.56 -28.52
CA ILE A 1128 65.76 4.53 -29.09
C ILE A 1128 66.38 3.19 -28.68
#